data_AF-A0A3D4GY83-F1
#
_entry.id   AF-A0A3D4GY83-F1
#
_cell.length_a   1.000
_cell.length_b   1.000
_cell.length_c   1.000
_cell.angle_alpha   90.00
_cell.angle_beta   90.00
_cell.angle_gamma   90.00
#
_symmetry.space_group_name_H-M   'P 1'
#
loop_
_entity.id
_entity.type
_entity.pdbx_description
1 polymer ?
#
loop_
_entity_poly.entity_id
_entity_poly.type
_entity_poly.pdbx_seq_one_letter_code
_entity_poly.pdbx_strand_id
1 'polypeptide(L)'
;MVLISWLFPSLFEQFAVKPNELELETPYIKHTIEYTRKAYGLDKIEEVSFPAESNLTPHDIQNNMPTIRSIPLWDRRPLMATYSQLQEIRSYYRFAGVDVDRYQVDGSYQQVMLAGREFSRNSLRGETWLNQHLVFTHGYGICMSPANEIGGEGLPEFFVKDIPPTSPVGLHIGRPEIYFGETMRDYVIVKTRTEEFDYPSGDENVYTTYRGRGGVHINSFFRRLAFAIRFGDPYLLVTDNLTPDSRILFDRHIGRRFRDEGPKRFQKLAPFLQFDKDPYLVTADENLYWIQDAYTVSNMYPYAQPFGRPYIRETNYIRNSVKAVLDAYDGTVTFYVWDEEDPLIQCYARIFPDLFRPKSEMPASLRSHVRYPVDLFKIQSSLYNTYHMASPQVFYNREDVWEPATEIYGVSERPQVMDPYYVIVRLPDADREEFVLMLPATPAQKANMIAWLLARCDGPNYGRLMVYKLPKEKLIYGPMLIERRIDQDTEVSKEITLWSQRGSDVIRGNLLVIPIENSFIYVEPLYLRATQAGMPELKRVLVVHGEKLAMGETLDEALEKVFGTDTNRRRVEESNGGGVSDGLQELSQTALKHFEDAQEHLRKGDFGAYGTTIEELRKVLIKLSESPKADTRSPAP
;
A
#
# COMPACT_ATOMS: atom_id res chain seq x y z
N MET A 1 47.20 38.22 -12.78
CA MET A 1 46.07 38.06 -11.84
C MET A 1 45.30 36.77 -12.06
N VAL A 2 44.78 36.48 -13.25
CA VAL A 2 44.01 35.23 -13.52
C VAL A 2 44.80 33.95 -13.20
N LEU A 3 46.09 33.89 -13.54
CA LEU A 3 46.97 32.77 -13.18
C LEU A 3 47.15 32.64 -11.66
N ILE A 4 47.32 33.74 -10.92
CA ILE A 4 47.47 33.72 -9.46
C ILE A 4 46.14 33.28 -8.80
N SER A 5 45.00 33.75 -9.32
CA SER A 5 43.66 33.37 -8.85
C SER A 5 43.31 31.91 -9.10
N TRP A 6 43.98 31.21 -10.03
CA TRP A 6 43.78 29.78 -10.28
C TRP A 6 44.86 28.89 -9.65
N LEU A 7 46.13 29.31 -9.73
CA LEU A 7 47.25 28.53 -9.19
C LEU A 7 47.26 28.53 -7.66
N PHE A 8 46.95 29.67 -7.03
CA PHE A 8 47.04 29.80 -5.57
C PHE A 8 45.99 28.96 -4.83
N PRO A 9 44.69 28.94 -5.22
CA PRO A 9 43.72 28.02 -4.63
C PRO A 9 44.08 26.56 -4.85
N SER A 10 44.55 26.20 -6.06
CA SER A 10 44.92 24.81 -6.36
C SER A 10 46.14 24.34 -5.56
N LEU A 11 47.15 25.20 -5.36
CA LEU A 11 48.30 24.91 -4.51
C LEU A 11 47.90 24.85 -3.02
N PHE A 12 47.02 25.75 -2.56
CA PHE A 12 46.49 25.70 -1.21
C PHE A 12 45.68 24.42 -0.96
N GLU A 13 44.83 24.03 -1.92
CA GLU A 13 44.07 22.79 -1.88
C GLU A 13 45.01 21.56 -1.84
N GLN A 14 46.03 21.52 -2.69
CA GLN A 14 46.95 20.39 -2.81
C GLN A 14 47.89 20.22 -1.59
N PHE A 15 48.35 21.32 -0.99
CA PHE A 15 49.41 21.30 0.03
C PHE A 15 48.94 21.64 1.46
N ALA A 16 47.82 22.34 1.62
CA ALA A 16 47.26 22.70 2.94
C ALA A 16 45.95 21.96 3.23
N VAL A 17 45.08 21.80 2.22
CA VAL A 17 43.76 21.15 2.41
C VAL A 17 43.86 19.63 2.36
N LYS A 18 44.23 19.02 1.23
CA LYS A 18 44.27 17.55 1.09
C LYS A 18 45.03 16.81 2.22
N PRO A 19 46.16 17.30 2.76
CA PRO A 19 46.83 16.64 3.87
C PRO A 19 46.08 16.70 5.21
N ASN A 20 45.28 17.74 5.46
CA ASN A 20 44.51 17.99 6.69
C ASN A 20 43.00 18.16 6.40
N GLU A 21 42.50 17.48 5.36
CA GLU A 21 41.21 17.79 4.74
C GLU A 21 40.06 17.59 5.74
N LEU A 22 40.12 16.49 6.50
CA LEU A 22 39.12 16.22 7.54
C LEU A 22 39.05 17.35 8.57
N GLU A 23 40.18 17.89 9.04
CA GLU A 23 40.20 18.95 10.05
C GLU A 23 39.61 20.26 9.50
N LEU A 24 40.01 20.66 8.28
CA LEU A 24 39.55 21.90 7.66
C LEU A 24 38.10 21.83 7.16
N GLU A 25 37.64 20.66 6.71
CA GLU A 25 36.27 20.45 6.22
C GLU A 25 35.28 20.15 7.34
N THR A 26 35.75 19.71 8.53
CA THR A 26 34.87 19.33 9.66
C THR A 26 33.78 20.36 9.98
N PRO A 27 34.05 21.68 10.07
CA PRO A 27 33.01 22.67 10.34
C PRO A 27 31.92 22.69 9.27
N TYR A 28 32.30 22.58 7.99
CA TYR A 28 31.36 22.57 6.87
C TYR A 28 30.57 21.26 6.82
N ILE A 29 31.22 20.12 7.09
CA ILE A 29 30.56 18.82 7.20
C ILE A 29 29.51 18.85 8.32
N LYS A 30 29.85 19.42 9.50
CA LYS A 30 28.89 19.59 10.60
C LYS A 30 27.68 20.42 10.17
N HIS A 31 27.90 21.55 9.50
CA HIS A 31 26.80 22.36 8.98
C HIS A 31 25.95 21.59 7.97
N THR A 32 26.56 20.92 7.00
CA THR A 32 25.83 20.13 6.00
C THR A 32 25.00 19.03 6.66
N ILE A 33 25.54 18.31 7.64
CA ILE A 33 24.79 17.29 8.40
C ILE A 33 23.61 17.94 9.14
N GLU A 34 23.87 18.96 9.95
CA GLU A 34 22.86 19.58 10.80
C GLU A 34 21.73 20.22 9.98
N TYR A 35 22.09 21.06 9.01
CA TYR A 35 21.12 21.81 8.21
C TYR A 35 20.40 20.92 7.20
N THR A 36 21.01 19.88 6.65
CA THR A 36 20.27 18.89 5.84
C THR A 36 19.27 18.14 6.71
N ARG A 37 19.67 17.68 7.91
CA ARG A 37 18.75 16.98 8.80
C ARG A 37 17.56 17.87 9.16
N LYS A 38 17.80 19.12 9.55
CA LYS A 38 16.74 20.10 9.82
C LYS A 38 15.90 20.38 8.57
N ALA A 39 16.48 20.63 7.41
CA ALA A 39 15.75 21.04 6.22
C ALA A 39 14.77 19.99 5.67
N TYR A 40 15.01 18.71 5.98
CA TYR A 40 14.14 17.58 5.58
C TYR A 40 13.41 16.91 6.75
N GLY A 41 13.58 17.41 7.98
CA GLY A 41 12.96 16.83 9.19
C GLY A 41 13.57 15.49 9.61
N LEU A 42 14.80 15.19 9.20
CA LEU A 42 15.50 13.95 9.56
C LEU A 42 16.00 13.96 11.02
N ASP A 43 16.10 15.14 11.61
CA ASP A 43 16.40 15.33 13.03
C ASP A 43 15.26 14.88 13.95
N LYS A 44 14.03 14.76 13.41
CA LYS A 44 12.86 14.22 14.12
C LYS A 44 12.73 12.69 14.03
N ILE A 45 13.64 12.02 13.32
CA ILE A 45 13.61 10.55 13.16
C ILE A 45 14.14 9.89 14.42
N GLU A 46 13.32 9.05 15.04
CA GLU A 46 13.66 8.31 16.24
C GLU A 46 14.34 6.99 15.90
N GLU A 47 15.49 6.72 16.49
CA GLU A 47 16.21 5.46 16.30
C GLU A 47 15.88 4.48 17.43
N VAL A 48 15.43 3.29 17.06
CA VAL A 48 15.09 2.22 18.02
C VAL A 48 15.85 0.95 17.64
N SER A 49 16.49 0.31 18.62
CA SER A 49 17.13 -0.98 18.38
C SER A 49 16.07 -2.08 18.25
N PHE A 50 16.17 -2.88 17.21
CA PHE A 50 15.28 -4.02 16.97
C PHE A 50 16.11 -5.31 16.91
N PRO A 51 15.93 -6.28 17.82
CA PRO A 51 16.80 -7.46 17.92
C PRO A 51 16.84 -8.35 16.66
N ALA A 52 15.77 -8.41 15.87
CA ALA A 52 15.64 -9.29 14.70
C ALA A 52 15.99 -10.75 15.00
N GLU A 53 15.32 -11.32 16.00
CA GLU A 53 15.39 -12.73 16.35
C GLU A 53 14.82 -13.62 15.24
N SER A 54 14.98 -14.94 15.37
CA SER A 54 14.54 -15.91 14.35
C SER A 54 13.83 -17.10 15.00
N ASN A 55 13.18 -16.83 16.11
CA ASN A 55 12.58 -17.79 17.04
C ASN A 55 11.04 -17.68 17.07
N LEU A 56 10.42 -17.13 16.02
CA LEU A 56 8.96 -17.04 15.96
C LEU A 56 8.34 -18.41 16.09
N THR A 57 7.42 -18.53 17.03
CA THR A 57 6.66 -19.74 17.28
C THR A 57 5.28 -19.65 16.64
N PRO A 58 4.58 -20.78 16.43
CA PRO A 58 3.17 -20.76 16.01
C PRO A 58 2.27 -19.95 16.95
N HIS A 59 2.61 -19.91 18.25
CA HIS A 59 1.87 -19.13 19.24
C HIS A 59 2.04 -17.62 19.03
N ASP A 60 3.22 -17.17 18.60
CA ASP A 60 3.46 -15.74 18.30
C ASP A 60 2.64 -15.30 17.07
N ILE A 61 2.51 -16.17 16.06
CA ILE A 61 1.63 -15.93 14.90
C ILE A 61 0.16 -15.84 15.34
N GLN A 62 -0.28 -16.74 16.22
CA GLN A 62 -1.65 -16.73 16.76
C GLN A 62 -1.95 -15.48 17.60
N ASN A 63 -0.97 -14.99 18.37
CA ASN A 63 -1.12 -13.77 19.16
C ASN A 63 -1.15 -12.49 18.32
N ASN A 64 -0.58 -12.54 17.11
CA ASN A 64 -0.50 -11.42 16.18
C ASN A 64 -1.44 -11.56 14.98
N MET A 65 -2.50 -12.37 15.10
CA MET A 65 -3.48 -12.58 14.04
C MET A 65 -4.09 -11.29 13.46
N PRO A 66 -4.34 -10.20 14.22
CA PRO A 66 -4.80 -8.95 13.61
C PRO A 66 -3.79 -8.35 12.62
N THR A 67 -2.49 -8.41 12.92
CA THR A 67 -1.43 -7.99 11.99
C THR A 67 -1.37 -8.93 10.79
N ILE A 68 -1.38 -10.25 11.02
CA ILE A 68 -1.34 -11.27 9.96
C ILE A 68 -2.51 -11.11 8.98
N ARG A 69 -3.73 -10.96 9.51
CA ARG A 69 -4.93 -10.74 8.70
C ARG A 69 -4.95 -9.37 8.02
N SER A 70 -4.04 -8.46 8.35
CA SER A 70 -3.96 -7.16 7.70
C SER A 70 -2.86 -7.08 6.63
N ILE A 71 -2.14 -8.18 6.37
CA ILE A 71 -1.08 -8.23 5.35
C ILE A 71 -1.72 -8.05 3.96
N PRO A 72 -1.35 -7.00 3.20
CA PRO A 72 -1.98 -6.71 1.91
C PRO A 72 -1.50 -7.68 0.83
N LEU A 73 -2.32 -8.67 0.52
CA LEU A 73 -2.08 -9.62 -0.57
C LEU A 73 -2.35 -9.03 -1.96
N TRP A 74 -3.13 -7.96 -2.05
CA TRP A 74 -3.40 -7.27 -3.31
C TRP A 74 -2.46 -6.08 -3.54
N ASP A 75 -1.77 -6.10 -4.68
CA ASP A 75 -0.98 -4.98 -5.16
C ASP A 75 -1.72 -4.14 -6.21
N ARG A 76 -1.37 -2.85 -6.30
CA ARG A 76 -2.06 -1.83 -7.11
C ARG A 76 -2.11 -2.17 -8.60
N ARG A 77 -1.00 -2.64 -9.19
CA ARG A 77 -0.94 -2.88 -10.65
C ARG A 77 -1.78 -4.08 -11.10
N PRO A 78 -1.67 -5.27 -10.47
CA PRO A 78 -2.53 -6.39 -10.83
C PRO A 78 -4.00 -6.11 -10.49
N LEU A 79 -4.29 -5.52 -9.32
CA LEU A 79 -5.67 -5.22 -8.92
C LEU A 79 -6.36 -4.24 -9.87
N MET A 80 -5.64 -3.22 -10.36
CA MET A 80 -6.17 -2.28 -11.35
C MET A 80 -6.68 -2.99 -12.61
N ALA A 81 -5.93 -3.97 -13.14
CA ALA A 81 -6.36 -4.71 -14.32
C ALA A 81 -7.65 -5.51 -14.06
N THR A 82 -7.76 -6.10 -12.87
CA THR A 82 -8.95 -6.85 -12.45
C THR A 82 -10.15 -5.91 -12.25
N TYR A 83 -9.96 -4.74 -11.64
CA TYR A 83 -11.01 -3.72 -11.51
C TYR A 83 -11.51 -3.26 -12.88
N SER A 84 -10.60 -2.95 -13.81
CA SER A 84 -10.98 -2.57 -15.17
C SER A 84 -11.84 -3.63 -15.85
N GLN A 85 -11.51 -4.91 -15.69
CA GLN A 85 -12.26 -5.97 -16.38
C GLN A 85 -13.60 -6.31 -15.72
N LEU A 86 -13.67 -6.32 -14.38
CA LEU A 86 -14.87 -6.72 -13.65
C LEU A 86 -15.84 -5.56 -13.37
N GLN A 87 -15.32 -4.35 -13.18
CA GLN A 87 -16.05 -3.27 -12.52
C GLN A 87 -16.12 -1.96 -13.33
N GLU A 88 -15.52 -1.86 -14.52
CA GLU A 88 -15.81 -0.75 -15.45
C GLU A 88 -17.23 -0.84 -16.00
N ILE A 89 -17.71 -2.06 -16.28
CA ILE A 89 -19.07 -2.42 -16.76
C ILE A 89 -19.43 -1.83 -18.15
N ARG A 90 -18.90 -0.65 -18.49
CA ARG A 90 -19.11 0.09 -19.73
C ARG A 90 -17.79 0.72 -20.18
N SER A 91 -17.59 0.80 -21.50
CA SER A 91 -16.33 1.27 -22.09
C SER A 91 -15.99 2.73 -21.77
N TYR A 92 -17.00 3.56 -21.48
CA TYR A 92 -16.84 4.98 -21.15
C TYR A 92 -16.47 5.24 -19.69
N TYR A 93 -16.47 4.21 -18.84
CA TYR A 93 -15.89 4.28 -17.52
C TYR A 93 -14.46 3.76 -17.52
N ARG A 94 -13.65 4.28 -16.60
CA ARG A 94 -12.26 3.91 -16.42
C ARG A 94 -11.82 4.15 -14.99
N PHE A 95 -10.99 3.26 -14.46
CA PHE A 95 -10.25 3.51 -13.22
C PHE A 95 -8.90 4.17 -13.51
N ALA A 96 -8.58 5.25 -12.78
CA ALA A 96 -7.37 6.05 -13.00
C ALA A 96 -6.17 5.53 -12.21
N GLY A 97 -6.40 5.20 -10.94
CA GLY A 97 -5.46 4.64 -9.98
C GLY A 97 -6.20 3.77 -8.95
N VAL A 98 -5.44 2.93 -8.26
CA VAL A 98 -5.91 2.24 -7.05
C VAL A 98 -5.19 2.87 -5.86
N ASP A 99 -5.98 3.37 -4.93
CA ASP A 99 -5.55 3.93 -3.66
C ASP A 99 -5.57 2.91 -2.54
N VAL A 100 -4.79 3.19 -1.51
CA VAL A 100 -4.68 2.38 -0.29
C VAL A 100 -5.14 3.22 0.89
N ASP A 101 -6.09 2.71 1.65
CA ASP A 101 -6.61 3.39 2.83
C ASP A 101 -7.04 2.33 3.85
N ARG A 102 -7.67 2.75 4.94
CA ARG A 102 -8.13 1.86 6.01
C ARG A 102 -9.43 2.35 6.60
N TYR A 103 -10.30 1.39 6.89
CA TYR A 103 -11.66 1.60 7.37
C TYR A 103 -11.94 0.67 8.56
N GLN A 104 -12.93 1.06 9.36
CA GLN A 104 -13.55 0.17 10.34
C GLN A 104 -14.69 -0.55 9.63
N VAL A 105 -14.53 -1.85 9.37
CA VAL A 105 -15.52 -2.70 8.68
C VAL A 105 -15.86 -3.86 9.62
N ASP A 106 -17.14 -4.03 9.95
CA ASP A 106 -17.62 -5.06 10.88
C ASP A 106 -16.87 -5.12 12.22
N GLY A 107 -16.43 -3.95 12.72
CA GLY A 107 -15.66 -3.81 13.97
C GLY A 107 -14.18 -4.18 13.86
N SER A 108 -13.70 -4.49 12.65
CA SER A 108 -12.30 -4.75 12.34
C SER A 108 -11.65 -3.56 11.65
N TYR A 109 -10.43 -3.22 12.06
CA TYR A 109 -9.62 -2.20 11.40
C TYR A 109 -8.88 -2.82 10.22
N GLN A 110 -9.33 -2.54 9.00
CA GLN A 110 -8.83 -3.22 7.80
C GLN A 110 -8.28 -2.24 6.78
N GLN A 111 -7.19 -2.65 6.13
CA GLN A 111 -6.67 -1.98 4.96
C GLN A 111 -7.50 -2.36 3.75
N VAL A 112 -7.87 -1.35 2.96
CA VAL A 112 -8.64 -1.50 1.73
C VAL A 112 -7.89 -0.91 0.55
N MET A 113 -8.22 -1.43 -0.62
CA MET A 113 -7.85 -0.92 -1.91
C MET A 113 -9.10 -0.30 -2.54
N LEU A 114 -9.03 0.91 -3.06
CA LEU A 114 -10.18 1.57 -3.69
C LEU A 114 -9.81 2.36 -4.94
N ALA A 115 -10.76 2.49 -5.86
CA ALA A 115 -10.58 3.24 -7.09
C ALA A 115 -11.88 3.96 -7.50
N GLY A 116 -11.75 5.21 -7.93
CA GLY A 116 -12.87 6.00 -8.48
C GLY A 116 -13.20 5.59 -9.91
N ARG A 117 -14.48 5.30 -10.19
CA ARG A 117 -14.95 5.00 -11.53
C ARG A 117 -15.19 6.30 -12.29
N GLU A 118 -14.20 6.72 -13.05
CA GLU A 118 -14.20 8.00 -13.75
C GLU A 118 -14.64 7.88 -15.21
N PHE A 119 -15.05 9.00 -15.79
CA PHE A 119 -15.49 9.08 -17.16
C PHE A 119 -14.31 9.27 -18.12
N SER A 120 -14.26 8.47 -19.19
CA SER A 120 -13.24 8.52 -20.23
C SER A 120 -13.85 8.91 -21.58
N ARG A 121 -13.60 10.16 -22.01
CA ARG A 121 -14.06 10.69 -23.30
C ARG A 121 -13.59 9.86 -24.50
N ASN A 122 -12.34 9.38 -24.48
CA ASN A 122 -11.72 8.62 -25.57
C ASN A 122 -12.44 7.30 -25.91
N SER A 123 -13.37 6.87 -25.07
CA SER A 123 -14.10 5.62 -25.23
C SER A 123 -15.55 5.82 -25.70
N LEU A 124 -15.95 7.07 -26.00
CA LEU A 124 -17.28 7.39 -26.52
C LEU A 124 -17.39 7.04 -28.02
N ARG A 125 -18.41 6.25 -28.39
CA ARG A 125 -18.67 5.87 -29.80
C ARG A 125 -19.56 6.87 -30.56
N GLY A 126 -19.98 7.96 -29.92
CA GLY A 126 -20.89 8.98 -30.47
C GLY A 126 -20.51 10.39 -30.00
N GLU A 127 -19.40 10.89 -30.50
CA GLU A 127 -18.74 12.14 -30.10
C GLU A 127 -19.44 13.42 -30.62
N THR A 128 -20.70 13.63 -30.25
CA THR A 128 -21.36 14.92 -30.50
C THR A 128 -21.00 15.93 -29.40
N TRP A 129 -21.03 17.23 -29.73
CA TRP A 129 -20.82 18.30 -28.74
C TRP A 129 -21.80 18.17 -27.56
N LEU A 130 -23.06 17.86 -27.85
CA LEU A 130 -24.10 17.60 -26.86
C LEU A 130 -23.68 16.47 -25.91
N ASN A 131 -23.23 15.33 -26.44
CA ASN A 131 -22.83 14.19 -25.63
C ASN A 131 -21.61 14.49 -24.76
N GLN A 132 -20.63 15.21 -25.31
CA GLN A 132 -19.36 15.49 -24.63
C GLN A 132 -19.49 16.53 -23.52
N HIS A 133 -20.38 17.50 -23.67
CA HIS A 133 -20.44 18.64 -22.76
C HIS A 133 -21.71 18.69 -21.91
N LEU A 134 -22.82 18.09 -22.34
CA LEU A 134 -24.12 18.20 -21.65
C LEU A 134 -24.66 16.85 -21.13
N VAL A 135 -24.39 15.73 -21.81
CA VAL A 135 -24.94 14.42 -21.42
C VAL A 135 -23.98 13.65 -20.53
N PHE A 136 -22.76 13.35 -21.02
CA PHE A 136 -21.78 12.58 -20.25
C PHE A 136 -20.88 13.52 -19.46
N THR A 137 -21.34 13.91 -18.28
CA THR A 137 -20.69 14.98 -17.50
C THR A 137 -19.81 14.47 -16.36
N HIS A 138 -20.02 13.25 -15.86
CA HIS A 138 -19.39 12.74 -14.64
C HIS A 138 -19.08 11.23 -14.70
N GLY A 139 -18.22 10.77 -13.79
CA GLY A 139 -18.02 9.36 -13.46
C GLY A 139 -18.98 8.90 -12.36
N TYR A 140 -19.05 7.61 -12.04
CA TYR A 140 -20.08 7.09 -11.13
C TYR A 140 -19.61 5.97 -10.22
N GLY A 141 -19.47 6.30 -8.93
CA GLY A 141 -19.16 5.38 -7.84
C GLY A 141 -17.69 5.00 -7.73
N ILE A 142 -17.42 4.05 -6.85
CA ILE A 142 -16.09 3.49 -6.62
C ILE A 142 -16.16 1.96 -6.66
N CYS A 143 -14.98 1.36 -6.81
CA CYS A 143 -14.77 -0.04 -6.49
C CYS A 143 -13.86 -0.12 -5.27
N MET A 144 -14.17 -1.00 -4.31
CA MET A 144 -13.40 -1.17 -3.09
C MET A 144 -13.27 -2.66 -2.73
N SER A 145 -12.07 -3.08 -2.35
CA SER A 145 -11.76 -4.45 -1.91
C SER A 145 -10.92 -4.42 -0.63
N PRO A 146 -11.09 -5.38 0.29
CA PRO A 146 -10.11 -5.62 1.33
C PRO A 146 -8.74 -5.95 0.71
N ALA A 147 -7.66 -5.48 1.33
CA ALA A 147 -6.32 -5.70 0.78
C ALA A 147 -5.80 -7.13 1.00
N ASN A 148 -6.38 -7.88 1.93
CA ASN A 148 -5.90 -9.18 2.43
C ASN A 148 -6.79 -10.38 2.01
N GLU A 149 -7.99 -10.16 1.45
CA GLU A 149 -8.93 -11.26 1.18
C GLU A 149 -8.96 -11.65 -0.29
N ILE A 150 -9.05 -12.95 -0.54
CA ILE A 150 -9.12 -13.55 -1.86
C ILE A 150 -10.49 -14.19 -2.00
N GLY A 151 -11.23 -13.78 -3.02
CA GLY A 151 -12.52 -14.36 -3.37
C GLY A 151 -12.40 -15.61 -4.24
N GLY A 152 -13.53 -16.05 -4.78
CA GLY A 152 -13.60 -17.19 -5.67
C GLY A 152 -12.63 -17.07 -6.87
N GLU A 153 -12.01 -18.20 -7.24
CA GLU A 153 -11.12 -18.34 -8.41
C GLU A 153 -9.80 -17.53 -8.34
N GLY A 154 -9.49 -16.90 -7.21
CA GLY A 154 -8.31 -16.05 -7.04
C GLY A 154 -8.54 -14.59 -7.42
N LEU A 155 -9.80 -14.15 -7.48
CA LEU A 155 -10.19 -12.76 -7.74
C LEU A 155 -10.39 -11.99 -6.42
N PRO A 156 -10.37 -10.66 -6.41
CA PRO A 156 -10.62 -9.89 -5.19
C PRO A 156 -12.09 -10.00 -4.75
N GLU A 157 -12.32 -10.07 -3.44
CA GLU A 157 -13.63 -9.75 -2.86
C GLU A 157 -13.91 -8.24 -2.96
N PHE A 158 -15.17 -7.85 -2.91
CA PHE A 158 -15.57 -6.44 -3.03
C PHE A 158 -16.41 -5.98 -1.85
N PHE A 159 -15.93 -4.95 -1.16
CA PHE A 159 -16.70 -4.16 -0.19
C PHE A 159 -17.64 -3.16 -0.87
N VAL A 160 -17.27 -2.66 -2.05
CA VAL A 160 -18.14 -1.83 -2.89
C VAL A 160 -17.97 -2.25 -4.34
N LYS A 161 -19.09 -2.53 -5.02
CA LYS A 161 -19.11 -2.95 -6.43
C LYS A 161 -20.37 -2.51 -7.16
N ASP A 162 -20.37 -2.74 -8.46
CA ASP A 162 -21.49 -2.58 -9.39
C ASP A 162 -21.88 -1.12 -9.67
N ILE A 163 -22.93 -0.96 -10.48
CA ILE A 163 -23.56 0.31 -10.85
C ILE A 163 -25.08 0.11 -10.80
N PRO A 164 -25.81 0.81 -9.90
CA PRO A 164 -25.30 1.71 -8.88
C PRO A 164 -24.44 1.00 -7.82
N PRO A 165 -23.54 1.70 -7.11
CA PRO A 165 -22.65 1.06 -6.15
C PRO A 165 -23.44 0.43 -5.00
N THR A 166 -23.16 -0.84 -4.76
CA THR A 166 -23.71 -1.63 -3.64
C THR A 166 -22.58 -2.05 -2.72
N SER A 167 -22.87 -2.18 -1.43
CA SER A 167 -21.91 -2.64 -0.43
C SER A 167 -22.45 -3.81 0.37
N PRO A 168 -21.83 -4.99 0.29
CA PRO A 168 -22.16 -6.12 1.16
C PRO A 168 -21.87 -5.85 2.64
N VAL A 169 -20.96 -4.93 2.94
CA VAL A 169 -20.46 -4.61 4.29
C VAL A 169 -21.05 -3.32 4.89
N GLY A 170 -22.14 -2.80 4.30
CA GLY A 170 -22.86 -1.64 4.83
C GLY A 170 -22.18 -0.28 4.59
N LEU A 171 -21.20 -0.19 3.68
CA LEU A 171 -20.62 1.10 3.26
C LEU A 171 -21.56 1.79 2.25
N HIS A 172 -22.26 2.82 2.70
CA HIS A 172 -23.18 3.58 1.85
C HIS A 172 -22.48 4.74 1.15
N ILE A 173 -22.75 4.89 -0.15
CA ILE A 173 -22.28 6.01 -0.98
C ILE A 173 -23.51 6.78 -1.46
N GLY A 174 -23.84 7.84 -0.73
CA GLY A 174 -25.01 8.69 -0.99
C GLY A 174 -24.81 9.63 -2.18
N ARG A 175 -23.56 9.97 -2.50
CA ARG A 175 -23.18 10.80 -3.66
C ARG A 175 -22.09 10.10 -4.49
N PRO A 176 -22.46 9.13 -5.35
CA PRO A 176 -21.51 8.42 -6.18
C PRO A 176 -20.96 9.23 -7.35
N GLU A 177 -21.59 10.35 -7.71
CA GLU A 177 -21.24 11.09 -8.92
C GLU A 177 -19.88 11.81 -8.78
N ILE A 178 -18.94 11.53 -9.68
CA ILE A 178 -17.59 12.10 -9.69
C ILE A 178 -17.50 13.13 -10.83
N TYR A 179 -17.68 14.41 -10.49
CA TYR A 179 -17.49 15.51 -11.44
C TYR A 179 -16.04 15.97 -11.52
N PHE A 180 -15.26 15.79 -10.46
CA PHE A 180 -13.86 16.19 -10.38
C PHE A 180 -13.00 14.97 -10.04
N GLY A 181 -11.94 14.73 -10.81
CA GLY A 181 -11.20 13.48 -10.74
C GLY A 181 -9.87 13.48 -11.49
N GLU A 182 -9.18 12.36 -11.43
CA GLU A 182 -7.86 12.15 -12.00
C GLU A 182 -7.82 12.14 -13.52
N THR A 183 -8.93 11.91 -14.20
CA THR A 183 -9.03 11.82 -15.67
C THR A 183 -9.95 12.87 -16.28
N MET A 184 -10.66 13.64 -15.44
CA MET A 184 -11.65 14.66 -15.83
C MET A 184 -11.01 15.94 -16.38
N ARG A 185 -10.74 16.01 -17.69
CA ARG A 185 -10.04 17.16 -18.31
C ARG A 185 -10.97 18.18 -18.95
N ASP A 186 -11.96 17.68 -19.67
CA ASP A 186 -12.84 18.50 -20.48
C ASP A 186 -13.79 19.33 -19.61
N TYR A 187 -14.15 20.51 -20.11
CA TYR A 187 -15.20 21.29 -19.50
C TYR A 187 -16.56 20.62 -19.78
N VAL A 188 -17.48 20.73 -18.84
CA VAL A 188 -18.87 20.28 -19.00
C VAL A 188 -19.80 21.40 -18.56
N ILE A 189 -21.04 21.36 -19.02
CA ILE A 189 -22.05 22.34 -18.65
C ILE A 189 -23.19 21.59 -17.99
N VAL A 190 -23.50 22.01 -16.77
CA VAL A 190 -24.49 21.40 -15.91
C VAL A 190 -25.66 22.35 -15.71
N LYS A 191 -26.78 21.84 -15.17
CA LYS A 191 -28.03 22.61 -15.00
C LYS A 191 -28.54 23.16 -16.35
N THR A 192 -28.55 22.31 -17.37
CA THR A 192 -29.05 22.65 -18.71
C THR A 192 -30.45 22.09 -18.92
N ARG A 193 -31.07 22.36 -20.08
CA ARG A 193 -32.34 21.73 -20.49
C ARG A 193 -32.17 20.25 -20.84
N THR A 194 -30.95 19.83 -21.15
CA THR A 194 -30.60 18.42 -21.38
C THR A 194 -30.24 17.79 -20.04
N GLU A 195 -30.87 16.67 -19.73
CA GLU A 195 -30.52 15.89 -18.54
C GLU A 195 -29.18 15.19 -18.72
N GLU A 196 -28.47 15.02 -17.62
CA GLU A 196 -27.16 14.40 -17.57
C GLU A 196 -27.34 12.88 -17.46
N PHE A 197 -26.59 12.11 -18.24
CA PHE A 197 -26.56 10.67 -18.07
C PHE A 197 -25.92 10.33 -16.73
N ASP A 198 -26.61 9.51 -15.92
CA ASP A 198 -26.17 9.11 -14.58
C ASP A 198 -25.54 7.71 -14.63
N TYR A 199 -26.35 6.69 -14.92
CA TYR A 199 -25.89 5.32 -15.05
C TYR A 199 -26.82 4.43 -15.88
N PRO A 200 -26.33 3.32 -16.44
CA PRO A 200 -27.19 2.39 -17.16
C PRO A 200 -27.96 1.50 -16.19
N SER A 201 -29.24 1.26 -16.45
CA SER A 201 -30.12 0.38 -15.66
C SER A 201 -30.84 -0.59 -16.58
N GLY A 202 -30.25 -1.78 -16.76
CA GLY A 202 -30.73 -2.76 -17.75
C GLY A 202 -30.58 -2.24 -19.18
N ASP A 203 -31.70 -2.22 -19.92
CA ASP A 203 -31.78 -1.66 -21.28
C ASP A 203 -32.11 -0.15 -21.29
N GLU A 204 -32.37 0.44 -20.11
CA GLU A 204 -32.68 1.86 -19.95
C GLU A 204 -31.49 2.63 -19.36
N ASN A 205 -31.54 3.95 -19.48
CA ASN A 205 -30.57 4.86 -18.87
C ASN A 205 -31.26 5.68 -17.79
N VAL A 206 -30.61 5.82 -16.64
CA VAL A 206 -31.01 6.76 -15.60
C VAL A 206 -30.33 8.09 -15.88
N TYR A 207 -31.09 9.17 -15.70
CA TYR A 207 -30.62 10.53 -15.88
C TYR A 207 -30.74 11.32 -14.58
N THR A 208 -29.87 12.30 -14.45
CA THR A 208 -29.79 13.17 -13.27
C THR A 208 -29.64 14.62 -13.70
N THR A 209 -29.70 15.51 -12.72
CA THR A 209 -29.36 16.92 -12.88
C THR A 209 -28.48 17.32 -11.73
N TYR A 210 -27.33 17.90 -12.04
CA TYR A 210 -26.39 18.40 -11.04
C TYR A 210 -27.05 19.37 -10.05
N ARG A 211 -27.00 19.02 -8.77
CA ARG A 211 -27.56 19.83 -7.68
C ARG A 211 -26.52 20.69 -6.98
N GLY A 212 -25.25 20.46 -7.28
CA GLY A 212 -24.12 21.11 -6.63
C GLY A 212 -23.99 22.61 -6.92
N ARG A 213 -23.04 23.22 -6.23
CA ARG A 213 -22.73 24.67 -6.32
C ARG A 213 -21.47 24.97 -7.14
N GLY A 214 -20.78 23.93 -7.60
CA GLY A 214 -19.55 24.03 -8.39
C GLY A 214 -19.73 24.78 -9.72
N GLY A 215 -18.61 25.31 -10.22
CA GLY A 215 -18.51 25.95 -11.53
C GLY A 215 -19.06 27.37 -11.64
N VAL A 216 -18.85 27.96 -12.81
CA VAL A 216 -19.14 29.38 -13.09
C VAL A 216 -20.46 29.51 -13.82
N HIS A 217 -21.35 30.38 -13.32
CA HIS A 217 -22.61 30.71 -14.00
C HIS A 217 -22.37 31.35 -15.38
N ILE A 218 -23.01 30.80 -16.41
CA ILE A 218 -22.94 31.29 -17.80
C ILE A 218 -24.25 31.92 -18.25
N ASN A 219 -24.84 32.73 -17.38
CA ASN A 219 -26.15 33.38 -17.56
C ASN A 219 -26.14 34.63 -18.45
N SER A 220 -24.99 35.05 -18.99
CA SER A 220 -24.87 36.24 -19.83
C SER A 220 -24.10 35.98 -21.12
N PHE A 221 -24.45 36.71 -22.17
CA PHE A 221 -23.79 36.60 -23.48
C PHE A 221 -22.27 36.82 -23.39
N PHE A 222 -21.82 37.82 -22.62
CA PHE A 222 -20.39 38.11 -22.46
C PHE A 222 -19.64 36.99 -21.75
N ARG A 223 -20.24 36.33 -20.75
CA ARG A 223 -19.61 35.15 -20.11
C ARG A 223 -19.54 33.97 -21.07
N ARG A 224 -20.61 33.73 -21.84
CA ARG A 224 -20.63 32.70 -22.89
C ARG A 224 -19.55 32.98 -23.94
N LEU A 225 -19.38 34.23 -24.38
CA LEU A 225 -18.32 34.65 -25.31
C LEU A 225 -16.92 34.45 -24.74
N ALA A 226 -16.70 34.82 -23.47
CA ALA A 226 -15.40 34.61 -22.83
C ALA A 226 -15.02 33.13 -22.76
N PHE A 227 -15.96 32.24 -22.42
CA PHE A 227 -15.72 30.80 -22.42
C PHE A 227 -15.60 30.22 -23.83
N ALA A 228 -16.36 30.71 -24.80
CA ALA A 228 -16.21 30.36 -26.21
C ALA A 228 -14.80 30.67 -26.72
N ILE A 229 -14.25 31.84 -26.37
CA ILE A 229 -12.87 32.19 -26.70
C ILE A 229 -11.87 31.31 -25.94
N ARG A 230 -12.06 31.11 -24.62
CA ARG A 230 -11.15 30.32 -23.78
C ARG A 230 -11.01 28.87 -24.25
N PHE A 231 -12.12 28.24 -24.62
CA PHE A 231 -12.16 26.84 -25.04
C PHE A 231 -12.11 26.66 -26.57
N GLY A 232 -12.11 27.76 -27.33
CA GLY A 232 -12.20 27.71 -28.79
C GLY A 232 -13.50 27.09 -29.28
N ASP A 233 -14.59 27.26 -28.52
CA ASP A 233 -15.85 26.55 -28.73
C ASP A 233 -17.01 27.50 -29.06
N PRO A 234 -17.38 27.65 -30.35
CA PRO A 234 -18.46 28.55 -30.77
C PRO A 234 -19.85 28.03 -30.38
N TYR A 235 -20.03 26.72 -30.09
CA TYR A 235 -21.34 26.16 -29.75
C TYR A 235 -21.90 26.76 -28.45
N LEU A 236 -21.03 27.20 -27.54
CA LEU A 236 -21.39 27.94 -26.33
C LEU A 236 -22.23 29.20 -26.61
N LEU A 237 -22.11 29.81 -27.79
CA LEU A 237 -22.87 31.02 -28.17
C LEU A 237 -24.22 30.70 -28.82
N VAL A 238 -24.34 29.55 -29.49
CA VAL A 238 -25.50 29.23 -30.33
C VAL A 238 -26.42 28.17 -29.72
N THR A 239 -25.98 27.41 -28.72
CA THR A 239 -26.84 26.38 -28.12
C THR A 239 -28.05 26.99 -27.37
N ASP A 240 -29.21 26.35 -27.55
CA ASP A 240 -30.46 26.66 -26.87
C ASP A 240 -30.70 25.80 -25.61
N ASN A 241 -29.75 24.92 -25.26
CA ASN A 241 -29.86 24.08 -24.06
C ASN A 241 -29.55 24.83 -22.77
N LEU A 242 -28.94 26.01 -22.85
CA LEU A 242 -28.54 26.76 -21.66
C LEU A 242 -29.74 27.44 -20.98
N THR A 243 -29.71 27.41 -19.66
CA THR A 243 -30.66 28.08 -18.77
C THR A 243 -29.96 29.20 -17.99
N PRO A 244 -30.70 30.11 -17.33
CA PRO A 244 -30.09 31.10 -16.43
C PRO A 244 -29.27 30.48 -15.29
N ASP A 245 -29.58 29.25 -14.90
CA ASP A 245 -28.89 28.52 -13.84
C ASP A 245 -27.74 27.65 -14.34
N SER A 246 -27.53 27.57 -15.67
CA SER A 246 -26.46 26.77 -16.25
C SER A 246 -25.09 27.21 -15.77
N ARG A 247 -24.24 26.22 -15.48
CA ARG A 247 -22.89 26.41 -14.98
C ARG A 247 -21.90 25.64 -15.80
N ILE A 248 -20.76 26.25 -16.08
CA ILE A 248 -19.63 25.58 -16.72
C ILE A 248 -18.66 25.08 -15.63
N LEU A 249 -18.45 23.76 -15.61
CA LEU A 249 -17.45 23.11 -14.79
C LEU A 249 -16.19 22.93 -15.64
N PHE A 250 -15.06 23.45 -15.17
CA PHE A 250 -13.76 23.33 -15.85
C PHE A 250 -12.64 23.24 -14.81
N ASP A 251 -11.42 22.95 -15.27
CA ASP A 251 -10.26 22.68 -14.40
C ASP A 251 -10.60 21.59 -13.38
N ARG A 252 -11.16 20.49 -13.91
CA ARG A 252 -11.69 19.35 -13.14
C ARG A 252 -10.63 18.29 -12.82
N HIS A 253 -9.50 18.37 -13.51
CA HIS A 253 -8.43 17.39 -13.46
C HIS A 253 -7.51 17.60 -12.25
N ILE A 254 -7.28 16.52 -11.50
CA ILE A 254 -6.37 16.48 -10.34
C ILE A 254 -5.26 15.42 -10.44
N GLY A 255 -5.33 14.54 -11.44
CA GLY A 255 -4.53 13.30 -11.51
C GLY A 255 -3.05 13.48 -11.88
N ARG A 256 -2.35 12.35 -11.96
CA ARG A 256 -0.88 12.25 -11.88
C ARG A 256 -0.05 12.45 -13.17
N ARG A 257 -0.62 12.51 -14.38
CA ARG A 257 0.19 12.19 -15.58
C ARG A 257 1.26 13.24 -15.96
N PHE A 258 2.49 12.74 -16.07
CA PHE A 258 3.77 13.45 -16.26
C PHE A 258 3.93 14.23 -17.59
N ARG A 259 2.94 14.14 -18.50
CA ARG A 259 3.00 14.72 -19.85
C ARG A 259 1.91 15.77 -20.12
N ASP A 260 1.15 16.15 -19.10
CA ASP A 260 0.00 17.04 -19.29
C ASP A 260 0.45 18.50 -19.30
N GLU A 261 0.19 19.20 -20.41
CA GLU A 261 0.68 20.54 -20.76
C GLU A 261 0.05 21.69 -19.94
N GLY A 262 -0.62 21.41 -18.82
CA GLY A 262 -1.34 22.42 -18.02
C GLY A 262 -1.35 22.16 -16.52
N PRO A 263 -1.44 23.22 -15.68
CA PRO A 263 -1.50 23.07 -14.24
C PRO A 263 -2.81 22.43 -13.79
N LYS A 264 -2.72 21.48 -12.85
CA LYS A 264 -3.85 20.78 -12.21
C LYS A 264 -4.68 21.75 -11.37
N ARG A 265 -5.92 21.37 -11.03
CA ARG A 265 -6.84 22.22 -10.23
C ARG A 265 -6.16 22.79 -8.97
N PHE A 266 -5.53 21.92 -8.19
CA PHE A 266 -4.86 22.36 -6.96
C PHE A 266 -3.68 23.31 -7.23
N GLN A 267 -2.84 23.02 -8.22
CA GLN A 267 -1.73 23.89 -8.63
C GLN A 267 -2.22 25.25 -9.15
N LYS A 268 -3.40 25.30 -9.78
CA LYS A 268 -4.00 26.58 -10.22
C LYS A 268 -4.47 27.43 -9.05
N LEU A 269 -4.99 26.80 -7.99
CA LEU A 269 -5.49 27.49 -6.80
C LEU A 269 -4.36 27.96 -5.87
N ALA A 270 -3.32 27.16 -5.71
CA ALA A 270 -2.17 27.48 -4.86
C ALA A 270 -0.85 27.17 -5.60
N PRO A 271 -0.46 27.99 -6.61
CA PRO A 271 0.70 27.70 -7.47
C PRO A 271 2.05 27.75 -6.76
N PHE A 272 2.10 28.35 -5.58
CA PHE A 272 3.28 28.46 -4.74
C PHE A 272 3.53 27.22 -3.86
N LEU A 273 2.59 26.26 -3.82
CA LEU A 273 2.78 24.96 -3.19
C LEU A 273 3.21 23.93 -4.25
N GLN A 274 4.05 23.00 -3.84
CA GLN A 274 4.37 21.82 -4.64
C GLN A 274 3.47 20.66 -4.21
N PHE A 275 2.66 20.12 -5.12
CA PHE A 275 1.74 19.03 -4.78
C PHE A 275 2.42 17.66 -4.91
N ASP A 276 2.00 16.72 -4.07
CA ASP A 276 2.31 15.30 -4.22
C ASP A 276 1.83 14.79 -5.59
N LYS A 277 2.45 13.75 -6.11
CA LYS A 277 2.11 13.23 -7.43
C LYS A 277 0.76 12.53 -7.46
N ASP A 278 0.33 11.94 -6.35
CA ASP A 278 -0.78 10.99 -6.25
C ASP A 278 -1.88 11.56 -5.31
N PRO A 279 -2.93 12.22 -5.83
CA PRO A 279 -4.14 12.43 -5.03
C PRO A 279 -4.76 11.06 -4.72
N TYR A 280 -5.48 10.95 -3.61
CA TYR A 280 -6.13 9.69 -3.23
C TYR A 280 -7.58 9.87 -2.82
N LEU A 281 -8.41 8.93 -3.26
CA LEU A 281 -9.84 8.93 -3.01
C LEU A 281 -10.14 8.38 -1.60
N VAL A 282 -11.11 8.98 -0.94
CA VAL A 282 -11.64 8.53 0.37
C VAL A 282 -13.16 8.64 0.37
N THR A 283 -13.81 7.76 1.11
CA THR A 283 -15.25 7.87 1.39
C THR A 283 -15.45 8.37 2.81
N ALA A 284 -16.10 9.52 2.96
CA ALA A 284 -16.39 10.11 4.26
C ALA A 284 -17.81 10.67 4.26
N ASP A 285 -18.57 10.38 5.31
CA ASP A 285 -19.95 10.86 5.47
C ASP A 285 -20.82 10.60 4.22
N GLU A 286 -20.70 9.40 3.64
CA GLU A 286 -21.37 8.95 2.40
C GLU A 286 -21.02 9.73 1.11
N ASN A 287 -20.02 10.61 1.17
CA ASN A 287 -19.53 11.40 0.05
C ASN A 287 -18.11 10.97 -0.37
N LEU A 288 -17.74 11.32 -1.60
CA LEU A 288 -16.43 11.04 -2.18
C LEU A 288 -15.54 12.28 -2.13
N TYR A 289 -14.34 12.14 -1.56
CA TYR A 289 -13.35 13.21 -1.47
C TYR A 289 -11.99 12.77 -1.99
N TRP A 290 -11.31 13.69 -2.66
CA TRP A 290 -9.89 13.53 -3.01
C TRP A 290 -9.04 14.29 -2.00
N ILE A 291 -8.04 13.64 -1.43
CA ILE A 291 -7.03 14.27 -0.58
C ILE A 291 -5.70 14.28 -1.35
N GLN A 292 -4.99 15.40 -1.31
CA GLN A 292 -3.65 15.51 -1.86
C GLN A 292 -2.74 16.29 -0.91
N ASP A 293 -1.59 15.69 -0.60
CA ASP A 293 -0.54 16.36 0.15
C ASP A 293 0.07 17.51 -0.69
N ALA A 294 0.39 18.61 0.00
CA ALA A 294 1.00 19.77 -0.59
C ALA A 294 2.15 20.26 0.29
N TYR A 295 3.26 20.55 -0.37
CA TYR A 295 4.54 20.85 0.23
C TYR A 295 4.90 22.31 0.07
N THR A 296 5.44 22.92 1.12
CA THR A 296 6.31 24.08 0.94
C THR A 296 7.72 23.58 0.64
N VAL A 297 8.37 24.23 -0.33
CA VAL A 297 9.71 23.87 -0.78
C VAL A 297 10.56 25.10 -0.96
N SER A 298 11.87 24.94 -0.81
CA SER A 298 12.85 25.98 -1.14
C SER A 298 14.14 25.33 -1.65
N ASN A 299 14.90 26.09 -2.43
CA ASN A 299 16.26 25.77 -2.85
C ASN A 299 17.30 26.70 -2.20
N MET A 300 16.88 27.51 -1.23
CA MET A 300 17.69 28.54 -0.58
C MET A 300 17.99 28.26 0.89
N TYR A 301 17.75 27.03 1.37
CA TYR A 301 18.08 26.68 2.74
C TYR A 301 19.60 26.53 2.91
N PRO A 302 20.27 27.32 3.77
CA PRO A 302 21.74 27.32 3.86
C PRO A 302 22.31 25.95 4.22
N TYR A 303 23.43 25.57 3.60
CA TYR A 303 24.21 24.35 3.85
C TYR A 303 23.47 23.00 3.64
N ALA A 304 22.16 23.01 3.39
CA ALA A 304 21.40 21.79 3.17
C ALA A 304 21.73 21.19 1.79
N GLN A 305 21.95 19.88 1.77
CA GLN A 305 22.14 19.09 0.58
C GLN A 305 20.92 19.22 -0.32
N PRO A 306 21.09 19.68 -1.56
CA PRO A 306 19.98 19.68 -2.49
C PRO A 306 19.57 18.26 -2.93
N PHE A 307 18.28 18.09 -3.18
CA PHE A 307 17.67 16.88 -3.69
C PHE A 307 16.93 17.17 -5.00
N GLY A 308 17.06 16.27 -5.98
CA GLY A 308 16.38 16.36 -7.27
C GLY A 308 17.35 16.39 -8.45
N ARG A 309 16.84 16.81 -9.62
CA ARG A 309 17.68 16.93 -10.83
C ARG A 309 18.35 18.30 -10.84
N PRO A 310 19.70 18.36 -10.87
CA PRO A 310 20.44 19.63 -10.94
C PRO A 310 19.90 20.52 -12.07
N TYR A 311 19.77 21.82 -11.80
CA TYR A 311 19.32 22.85 -12.75
C TYR A 311 17.89 22.69 -13.32
N ILE A 312 17.12 21.67 -12.90
CA ILE A 312 15.74 21.44 -13.37
C ILE A 312 14.73 21.65 -12.24
N ARG A 313 14.84 20.87 -11.17
CA ARG A 313 13.97 20.91 -9.99
C ARG A 313 14.78 20.41 -8.80
N GLU A 314 15.61 21.31 -8.30
CA GLU A 314 16.48 21.05 -7.16
C GLU A 314 15.93 21.85 -5.97
N THR A 315 15.60 21.15 -4.90
CA THR A 315 15.08 21.73 -3.65
C THR A 315 15.95 21.22 -2.52
N ASN A 316 16.28 22.08 -1.57
CA ASN A 316 17.07 21.74 -0.38
C ASN A 316 16.29 21.94 0.94
N TYR A 317 14.97 22.11 0.84
CA TYR A 317 14.02 22.20 1.94
C TYR A 317 12.66 21.71 1.48
N ILE A 318 11.98 20.94 2.35
CA ILE A 318 10.62 20.47 2.10
C ILE A 318 9.87 20.22 3.42
N ARG A 319 8.59 20.59 3.47
CA ARG A 319 7.65 20.26 4.55
C ARG A 319 6.30 19.83 4.02
N ASN A 320 5.67 18.85 4.68
CA ASN A 320 4.29 18.46 4.41
C ASN A 320 3.31 19.42 5.09
N SER A 321 3.26 20.64 4.57
CA SER A 321 2.64 21.76 5.26
C SER A 321 1.14 21.84 5.09
N VAL A 322 0.58 21.27 4.02
CA VAL A 322 -0.83 21.44 3.68
C VAL A 322 -1.45 20.12 3.21
N LYS A 323 -2.69 19.86 3.64
CA LYS A 323 -3.58 18.83 3.06
C LYS A 323 -4.65 19.52 2.24
N ALA A 324 -4.69 19.29 0.94
CA ALA A 324 -5.75 19.79 0.08
C ALA A 324 -6.86 18.73 -0.03
N VAL A 325 -8.08 19.11 0.31
CA VAL A 325 -9.27 18.24 0.20
C VAL A 325 -10.20 18.80 -0.87
N LEU A 326 -10.60 17.96 -1.80
CA LEU A 326 -11.52 18.27 -2.88
C LEU A 326 -12.76 17.39 -2.77
N ASP A 327 -13.93 18.03 -2.75
CA ASP A 327 -15.21 17.35 -2.95
C ASP A 327 -15.34 16.89 -4.41
N ALA A 328 -15.49 15.58 -4.65
CA ALA A 328 -15.54 15.01 -6.00
C ALA A 328 -16.80 15.42 -6.78
N TYR A 329 -17.87 15.82 -6.08
CA TYR A 329 -19.13 16.26 -6.66
C TYR A 329 -19.15 17.78 -6.89
N ASP A 330 -18.91 18.56 -5.85
CA ASP A 330 -19.01 20.02 -5.86
C ASP A 330 -17.77 20.71 -6.46
N GLY A 331 -16.61 20.06 -6.38
CA GLY A 331 -15.33 20.64 -6.80
C GLY A 331 -14.78 21.69 -5.84
N THR A 332 -15.37 21.82 -4.64
CA THR A 332 -14.91 22.70 -3.57
C THR A 332 -13.58 22.19 -3.03
N VAL A 333 -12.57 23.07 -2.98
CA VAL A 333 -11.26 22.75 -2.44
C VAL A 333 -11.06 23.47 -1.11
N THR A 334 -10.59 22.74 -0.11
CA THR A 334 -10.19 23.29 1.19
C THR A 334 -8.74 22.92 1.46
N PHE A 335 -7.91 23.92 1.77
CA PHE A 335 -6.50 23.72 2.14
C PHE A 335 -6.37 23.78 3.66
N TYR A 336 -5.98 22.66 4.29
CA TYR A 336 -5.75 22.58 5.73
C TYR A 336 -4.26 22.69 6.03
N VAL A 337 -3.85 23.66 6.86
CA VAL A 337 -2.48 23.78 7.35
C VAL A 337 -2.22 22.65 8.34
N TRP A 338 -1.22 21.83 8.04
CA TRP A 338 -0.90 20.61 8.75
C TRP A 338 0.37 20.75 9.60
N ASP A 339 1.44 21.28 9.00
CA ASP A 339 2.66 21.66 9.72
C ASP A 339 2.59 23.15 10.10
N GLU A 340 2.08 23.42 11.30
CA GLU A 340 1.92 24.78 11.81
C GLU A 340 3.26 25.46 12.16
N GLU A 341 4.35 24.68 12.30
CA GLU A 341 5.69 25.18 12.63
C GLU A 341 6.46 25.65 11.39
N ASP A 342 6.00 25.31 10.19
CA ASP A 342 6.68 25.68 8.95
C ASP A 342 6.60 27.20 8.69
N PRO A 343 7.76 27.92 8.64
CA PRO A 343 7.77 29.36 8.42
C PRO A 343 7.25 29.78 7.04
N LEU A 344 7.38 28.93 6.01
CA LEU A 344 6.90 29.24 4.66
C LEU A 344 5.37 29.22 4.62
N ILE A 345 4.72 28.19 5.19
CA ILE A 345 3.26 28.16 5.22
C ILE A 345 2.69 29.25 6.13
N GLN A 346 3.34 29.57 7.25
CA GLN A 346 2.93 30.70 8.10
C GLN A 346 2.98 32.04 7.33
N CYS A 347 3.93 32.21 6.42
CA CYS A 347 4.00 33.40 5.56
C CYS A 347 2.83 33.42 4.56
N TYR A 348 2.60 32.32 3.83
CA TYR A 348 1.50 32.23 2.88
C TYR A 348 0.12 32.35 3.53
N ALA A 349 -0.07 31.79 4.73
CA ALA A 349 -1.30 31.92 5.50
C ALA A 349 -1.60 33.37 5.91
N ARG A 350 -0.57 34.18 6.16
CA ARG A 350 -0.75 35.63 6.40
C ARG A 350 -1.08 36.41 5.13
N ILE A 351 -0.53 36.01 3.99
CA ILE A 351 -0.79 36.65 2.69
C ILE A 351 -2.20 36.31 2.19
N PHE A 352 -2.65 35.06 2.38
CA PHE A 352 -3.92 34.52 1.89
C PHE A 352 -4.77 33.93 3.04
N PRO A 353 -5.30 34.77 3.95
CA PRO A 353 -6.00 34.29 5.14
C PRO A 353 -7.25 33.46 4.84
N ASP A 354 -7.94 33.74 3.74
CA ASP A 354 -9.18 33.03 3.35
C ASP A 354 -8.91 31.68 2.64
N LEU A 355 -7.68 31.45 2.19
CA LEU A 355 -7.32 30.24 1.43
C LEU A 355 -7.10 29.03 2.34
N PHE A 356 -6.57 29.27 3.54
CA PHE A 356 -6.11 28.25 4.46
C PHE A 356 -7.02 28.11 5.67
N ARG A 357 -7.22 26.87 6.11
CA ARG A 357 -7.93 26.53 7.35
C ARG A 357 -7.00 25.78 8.30
N PRO A 358 -7.17 25.91 9.62
CA PRO A 358 -6.42 25.12 10.58
C PRO A 358 -6.82 23.63 10.48
N LYS A 359 -5.89 22.71 10.75
CA LYS A 359 -6.17 21.25 10.77
C LYS A 359 -7.31 20.85 11.69
N SER A 360 -7.57 21.62 12.75
CA SER A 360 -8.66 21.38 13.70
C SER A 360 -10.05 21.52 13.09
N GLU A 361 -10.18 22.26 11.98
CA GLU A 361 -11.45 22.40 11.24
C GLU A 361 -11.71 21.24 10.27
N MET A 362 -10.73 20.36 10.03
CA MET A 362 -10.94 19.18 9.21
C MET A 362 -11.91 18.21 9.92
N PRO A 363 -13.02 17.80 9.28
CA PRO A 363 -13.96 16.86 9.85
C PRO A 363 -13.26 15.59 10.33
N ALA A 364 -13.70 15.03 11.46
CA ALA A 364 -13.06 13.86 12.05
C ALA A 364 -13.09 12.64 11.10
N SER A 365 -14.18 12.47 10.36
CA SER A 365 -14.36 11.48 9.30
C SER A 365 -13.28 11.58 8.22
N LEU A 366 -12.98 12.79 7.73
CA LEU A 366 -11.89 13.01 6.75
C LEU A 366 -10.50 12.90 7.38
N ARG A 367 -10.34 13.42 8.59
CA ARG A 367 -9.06 13.42 9.29
C ARG A 367 -8.58 12.01 9.59
N SER A 368 -9.50 11.07 9.85
CA SER A 368 -9.15 9.66 9.97
C SER A 368 -8.63 9.07 8.66
N HIS A 369 -8.74 9.72 7.49
CA HIS A 369 -8.17 9.26 6.21
C HIS A 369 -6.82 9.89 5.83
N VAL A 370 -6.27 10.74 6.70
CA VAL A 370 -4.99 11.39 6.42
C VAL A 370 -3.84 10.39 6.62
N ARG A 371 -2.96 10.26 5.61
CA ARG A 371 -1.80 9.36 5.62
C ARG A 371 -0.49 10.12 5.43
N TYR A 372 0.63 9.50 5.78
CA TYR A 372 1.96 10.10 5.56
C TYR A 372 2.38 9.92 4.11
N PRO A 373 2.77 10.98 3.38
CA PRO A 373 2.91 10.90 1.93
C PRO A 373 4.16 10.15 1.48
N VAL A 374 3.97 9.35 0.44
CA VAL A 374 5.00 8.47 -0.13
C VAL A 374 6.16 9.26 -0.75
N ASP A 375 5.90 10.34 -1.50
CA ASP A 375 7.00 11.09 -2.14
C ASP A 375 7.91 11.76 -1.11
N LEU A 376 7.35 12.39 -0.07
CA LEU A 376 8.16 12.96 1.01
C LEU A 376 8.96 11.88 1.74
N PHE A 377 8.32 10.76 2.08
CA PHE A 377 8.98 9.66 2.76
C PHE A 377 10.15 9.09 1.93
N LYS A 378 9.99 8.97 0.60
CA LYS A 378 11.08 8.58 -0.32
C LYS A 378 12.24 9.58 -0.31
N ILE A 379 11.96 10.88 -0.28
CA ILE A 379 13.00 11.92 -0.20
C ILE A 379 13.75 11.80 1.13
N GLN A 380 12.99 11.69 2.23
CA GLN A 380 13.55 11.59 3.57
C GLN A 380 14.39 10.33 3.74
N SER A 381 13.89 9.16 3.34
CA SER A 381 14.63 7.90 3.42
C SER A 381 15.89 7.91 2.55
N SER A 382 15.79 8.43 1.32
CA SER A 382 16.95 8.54 0.43
C SER A 382 18.05 9.44 0.99
N LEU A 383 17.71 10.53 1.67
CA LEU A 383 18.70 11.39 2.32
C LEU A 383 19.20 10.76 3.63
N TYR A 384 18.33 10.11 4.38
CA TYR A 384 18.68 9.44 5.64
C TYR A 384 19.75 8.36 5.44
N ASN A 385 19.78 7.71 4.28
CA ASN A 385 20.80 6.74 3.90
C ASN A 385 22.25 7.22 4.08
N THR A 386 22.49 8.54 4.04
CA THR A 386 23.79 9.14 4.35
C THR A 386 23.73 10.02 5.59
N TYR A 387 22.65 10.78 5.77
CA TYR A 387 22.53 11.81 6.82
C TYR A 387 22.14 11.27 8.21
N HIS A 388 22.01 9.96 8.39
CA HIS A 388 21.98 9.35 9.73
C HIS A 388 23.36 9.37 10.41
N MET A 389 24.46 9.45 9.64
CA MET A 389 25.81 9.57 10.16
C MET A 389 26.03 10.97 10.74
N ALA A 390 25.89 11.11 12.06
CA ALA A 390 26.04 12.39 12.75
C ALA A 390 27.51 12.80 12.99
N SER A 391 28.45 11.85 12.97
CA SER A 391 29.88 12.12 13.17
C SER A 391 30.52 12.60 11.87
N PRO A 392 31.19 13.77 11.84
CA PRO A 392 31.87 14.28 10.64
C PRO A 392 32.91 13.33 10.07
N GLN A 393 33.64 12.61 10.93
CA GLN A 393 34.65 11.64 10.51
C GLN A 393 34.03 10.45 9.78
N VAL A 394 32.97 9.86 10.36
CA VAL A 394 32.24 8.73 9.78
C VAL A 394 31.59 9.15 8.45
N PHE A 395 31.03 10.37 8.41
CA PHE A 395 30.40 10.94 7.22
C PHE A 395 31.42 11.19 6.09
N TYR A 396 32.56 11.81 6.41
CA TYR A 396 33.65 12.09 5.45
C TYR A 396 34.16 10.79 4.81
N ASN A 397 34.38 9.76 5.64
CA ASN A 397 34.86 8.45 5.20
C ASN A 397 33.77 7.57 4.54
N ARG A 398 32.49 7.97 4.61
CA ARG A 398 31.34 7.20 4.10
C ARG A 398 31.27 5.77 4.67
N GLU A 399 31.55 5.61 5.96
CA GLU A 399 31.73 4.29 6.60
C GLU A 399 30.43 3.48 6.74
N ASP A 400 29.27 4.15 6.80
CA ASP A 400 27.96 3.51 7.04
C ASP A 400 26.91 3.99 6.02
N VAL A 401 27.25 4.04 4.72
CA VAL A 401 26.28 4.43 3.69
C VAL A 401 25.26 3.32 3.46
N TRP A 402 23.98 3.68 3.44
CA TRP A 402 22.88 2.78 3.14
C TRP A 402 22.36 2.99 1.71
N GLU A 403 21.62 2.02 1.20
CA GLU A 403 20.91 2.06 -0.07
C GLU A 403 19.45 1.59 0.15
N PRO A 404 18.50 2.08 -0.67
CA PRO A 404 17.16 1.53 -0.68
C PRO A 404 17.21 0.03 -1.01
N ALA A 405 16.39 -0.77 -0.32
CA ALA A 405 16.26 -2.18 -0.67
C ALA A 405 15.75 -2.35 -2.11
N THR A 406 16.07 -3.49 -2.71
CA THR A 406 15.62 -3.87 -4.05
C THR A 406 14.80 -5.15 -4.00
N GLU A 407 13.85 -5.30 -4.91
CA GLU A 407 12.94 -6.45 -5.02
C GLU A 407 12.79 -6.87 -6.50
N ILE A 408 12.25 -8.07 -6.74
CA ILE A 408 11.82 -8.51 -8.07
C ILE A 408 10.32 -8.33 -8.13
N TYR A 409 9.85 -7.59 -9.13
CA TYR A 409 8.42 -7.27 -9.19
C TYR A 409 7.89 -7.23 -10.62
N GLY A 410 6.64 -7.65 -10.77
CA GLY A 410 5.93 -7.74 -12.04
C GLY A 410 6.33 -8.95 -12.86
N VAL A 411 6.12 -8.88 -14.18
CA VAL A 411 6.45 -9.96 -15.14
C VAL A 411 7.94 -9.98 -15.48
N SER A 412 8.65 -8.86 -15.31
CA SER A 412 9.95 -8.66 -15.94
C SER A 412 11.14 -9.34 -15.26
N GLU A 413 10.97 -10.05 -14.14
CA GLU A 413 12.04 -10.68 -13.33
C GLU A 413 13.28 -9.78 -13.08
N ARG A 414 13.11 -8.46 -13.19
CA ARG A 414 14.20 -7.50 -13.08
C ARG A 414 14.19 -6.87 -11.70
N PRO A 415 15.37 -6.77 -11.05
CA PRO A 415 15.51 -5.99 -9.83
C PRO A 415 15.05 -4.55 -10.04
N GLN A 416 14.24 -4.04 -9.12
CA GLN A 416 13.91 -2.63 -9.00
C GLN A 416 14.07 -2.15 -7.55
N VAL A 417 14.18 -0.83 -7.37
CA VAL A 417 14.14 -0.24 -6.04
C VAL A 417 12.74 -0.41 -5.46
N MET A 418 12.68 -0.88 -4.23
CA MET A 418 11.44 -1.09 -3.51
C MET A 418 10.76 0.24 -3.21
N ASP A 419 9.45 0.32 -3.47
CA ASP A 419 8.64 1.48 -3.12
C ASP A 419 8.11 1.33 -1.67
N PRO A 420 7.98 2.42 -0.90
CA PRO A 420 7.34 2.37 0.40
C PRO A 420 5.90 1.87 0.29
N TYR A 421 5.53 0.97 1.19
CA TYR A 421 4.21 0.34 1.21
C TYR A 421 3.52 0.61 2.53
N TYR A 422 2.19 0.78 2.45
CA TYR A 422 1.36 0.90 3.63
C TYR A 422 0.95 -0.47 4.14
N VAL A 423 0.91 -0.61 5.45
CA VAL A 423 0.42 -1.80 6.13
C VAL A 423 -0.20 -1.41 7.47
N ILE A 424 -1.02 -2.29 8.01
CA ILE A 424 -1.47 -2.24 9.40
C ILE A 424 -0.65 -3.27 10.19
N VAL A 425 0.15 -2.81 11.14
CA VAL A 425 0.97 -3.66 12.01
C VAL A 425 0.91 -3.17 13.45
N ARG A 426 1.11 -4.07 14.40
CA ARG A 426 1.39 -3.70 15.78
C ARG A 426 2.88 -3.39 15.95
N LEU A 427 3.19 -2.14 16.30
CA LEU A 427 4.56 -1.73 16.61
C LEU A 427 4.95 -2.16 18.04
N PRO A 428 6.24 -2.42 18.33
CA PRO A 428 6.71 -2.76 19.67
C PRO A 428 6.33 -1.76 20.77
N ASP A 429 6.20 -0.47 20.44
CA ASP A 429 5.80 0.61 21.36
C ASP A 429 4.29 0.92 21.33
N ALA A 430 3.49 0.08 20.66
CA ALA A 430 2.06 0.28 20.49
C ALA A 430 1.23 -0.87 21.09
N ASP A 431 0.14 -0.50 21.75
CA ASP A 431 -0.81 -1.45 22.36
C ASP A 431 -1.83 -2.02 21.35
N ARG A 432 -1.89 -1.45 20.15
CA ARG A 432 -2.81 -1.81 19.08
C ARG A 432 -2.16 -1.65 17.72
N GLU A 433 -2.78 -2.21 16.71
CA GLU A 433 -2.37 -2.09 15.32
C GLU A 433 -2.51 -0.64 14.83
N GLU A 434 -1.56 -0.22 14.01
CA GLU A 434 -1.56 1.10 13.39
C GLU A 434 -1.23 1.02 11.90
N PHE A 435 -1.84 1.92 11.14
CA PHE A 435 -1.50 2.16 9.75
C PHE A 435 -0.19 2.92 9.66
N VAL A 436 0.78 2.31 8.99
CA VAL A 436 2.14 2.82 8.86
C VAL A 436 2.61 2.72 7.41
N LEU A 437 3.50 3.63 7.02
CA LEU A 437 4.24 3.58 5.77
C LEU A 437 5.64 3.07 6.06
N MET A 438 6.14 2.09 5.31
CA MET A 438 7.36 1.38 5.67
C MET A 438 8.30 1.19 4.48
N LEU A 439 9.60 1.16 4.74
CA LEU A 439 10.64 0.90 3.74
C LEU A 439 11.88 0.26 4.38
N PRO A 440 12.28 -0.96 3.97
CA PRO A 440 13.55 -1.56 4.40
C PRO A 440 14.77 -0.89 3.75
N ALA A 441 15.89 -0.90 4.47
CA ALA A 441 17.17 -0.37 4.02
C ALA A 441 18.29 -1.40 4.14
N THR A 442 19.21 -1.36 3.19
CA THR A 442 20.39 -2.24 3.12
C THR A 442 21.67 -1.41 3.17
N PRO A 443 22.82 -1.96 3.59
CA PRO A 443 24.10 -1.29 3.39
C PRO A 443 24.37 -1.13 1.90
N ALA A 444 25.16 -0.11 1.54
CA ALA A 444 25.62 0.04 0.17
C ALA A 444 26.30 -1.24 -0.35
N GLN A 445 25.93 -1.64 -1.56
CA GLN A 445 26.46 -2.83 -2.26
C GLN A 445 26.20 -4.17 -1.57
N LYS A 446 25.34 -4.22 -0.55
CA LYS A 446 24.93 -5.47 0.11
C LYS A 446 23.42 -5.65 0.04
N ALA A 447 22.99 -6.90 0.15
CA ALA A 447 21.57 -7.28 0.08
C ALA A 447 20.97 -7.70 1.43
N ASN A 448 21.75 -7.66 2.52
CA ASN A 448 21.24 -7.90 3.87
C ASN A 448 20.55 -6.65 4.41
N MET A 449 19.49 -6.84 5.19
CA MET A 449 18.80 -5.73 5.85
C MET A 449 19.61 -5.25 7.04
N ILE A 450 19.64 -3.93 7.27
CA ILE A 450 20.29 -3.32 8.45
C ILE A 450 19.38 -2.36 9.19
N ALA A 451 18.35 -1.86 8.52
CA ALA A 451 17.41 -0.97 9.14
C ALA A 451 16.07 -1.07 8.44
N TRP A 452 15.06 -0.58 9.13
CA TRP A 452 13.72 -0.48 8.60
C TRP A 452 13.13 0.87 9.02
N LEU A 453 12.83 1.69 8.02
CA LEU A 453 12.27 3.02 8.21
C LEU A 453 10.75 2.93 8.20
N LEU A 454 10.09 3.71 9.05
CA LEU A 454 8.64 3.83 9.05
C LEU A 454 8.16 5.25 9.36
N ALA A 455 6.94 5.54 8.91
CA ALA A 455 6.17 6.72 9.28
C ALA A 455 4.79 6.29 9.76
N ARG A 456 4.38 6.75 10.95
CA ARG A 456 3.06 6.48 11.51
C ARG A 456 2.00 7.38 10.88
N CYS A 457 0.82 6.84 10.58
CA CYS A 457 -0.27 7.58 9.92
C CYS A 457 -1.47 7.85 10.83
N ASP A 458 -1.53 7.25 12.02
CA ASP A 458 -2.76 7.24 12.81
C ASP A 458 -2.72 8.14 14.05
N GLY A 459 -3.83 8.86 14.25
CA GLY A 459 -4.15 9.57 15.48
C GLY A 459 -3.04 10.54 15.95
N PRO A 460 -2.70 10.55 17.25
CA PRO A 460 -1.69 11.46 17.79
C PRO A 460 -0.27 11.11 17.33
N ASN A 461 -0.06 9.89 16.81
CA ASN A 461 1.23 9.42 16.33
C ASN A 461 1.52 9.82 14.88
N TYR A 462 0.56 10.43 14.17
CA TYR A 462 0.75 10.88 12.78
C TYR A 462 2.06 11.65 12.59
N GLY A 463 2.86 11.23 11.61
CA GLY A 463 4.10 11.90 11.22
C GLY A 463 5.29 11.62 12.12
N ARG A 464 5.16 10.77 13.15
CA ARG A 464 6.30 10.25 13.90
C ARG A 464 7.09 9.30 12.99
N LEU A 465 8.33 9.69 12.69
CA LEU A 465 9.25 8.94 11.86
C LEU A 465 10.17 8.11 12.76
N MET A 466 10.35 6.83 12.42
CA MET A 466 11.19 5.93 13.20
C MET A 466 12.08 5.09 12.29
N VAL A 467 13.23 4.69 12.83
CA VAL A 467 14.18 3.77 12.20
C VAL A 467 14.48 2.66 13.19
N TYR A 468 14.02 1.47 12.87
CA TYR A 468 14.43 0.27 13.59
C TYR A 468 15.80 -0.19 13.08
N LYS A 469 16.84 -0.05 13.91
CA LYS A 469 18.20 -0.47 13.62
C LYS A 469 18.38 -1.94 13.99
N LEU A 470 18.88 -2.72 13.04
CA LEU A 470 19.16 -4.14 13.22
C LEU A 470 20.60 -4.35 13.70
N PRO A 471 20.90 -5.46 14.38
CA PRO A 471 22.26 -5.76 14.85
C PRO A 471 23.22 -5.92 13.66
N LYS A 472 24.39 -5.28 13.74
CA LYS A 472 25.45 -5.39 12.71
C LYS A 472 26.20 -6.73 12.77
N GLU A 473 26.07 -7.45 13.88
CA GLU A 473 26.74 -8.73 14.13
C GLU A 473 26.01 -9.93 13.53
N LYS A 474 24.73 -9.77 13.18
CA LYS A 474 23.88 -10.83 12.63
C LYS A 474 23.56 -10.55 11.16
N LEU A 475 23.48 -11.62 10.36
CA LEU A 475 22.93 -11.54 9.02
C LEU A 475 21.40 -11.57 9.10
N ILE A 476 20.75 -10.45 8.79
CA ILE A 476 19.32 -10.38 8.55
C ILE A 476 19.11 -10.33 7.04
N TYR A 477 18.32 -11.26 6.49
CA TYR A 477 18.03 -11.25 5.06
C TYR A 477 17.30 -9.97 4.67
N GLY A 478 17.75 -9.30 3.62
CA GLY A 478 16.98 -8.22 3.00
C GLY A 478 16.11 -8.73 1.87
N PRO A 479 15.20 -7.90 1.34
CA PRO A 479 14.29 -8.25 0.26
C PRO A 479 14.94 -9.04 -0.88
N MET A 480 15.98 -8.50 -1.52
CA MET A 480 16.69 -9.17 -2.62
C MET A 480 17.35 -10.51 -2.26
N LEU A 481 17.68 -10.78 -0.98
CA LEU A 481 18.17 -12.11 -0.58
C LEU A 481 17.03 -13.12 -0.48
N ILE A 482 15.85 -12.67 -0.04
CA ILE A 482 14.63 -13.48 -0.02
C ILE A 482 14.19 -13.79 -1.45
N GLU A 483 14.21 -12.80 -2.33
CA GLU A 483 13.94 -12.99 -3.78
C GLU A 483 14.78 -14.11 -4.38
N ARG A 484 16.11 -14.06 -4.18
CA ARG A 484 17.03 -15.09 -4.69
C ARG A 484 16.75 -16.46 -4.08
N ARG A 485 16.29 -16.51 -2.84
CA ARG A 485 15.95 -17.75 -2.17
C ARG A 485 14.66 -18.34 -2.75
N ILE A 486 13.68 -17.50 -3.02
CA ILE A 486 12.44 -17.88 -3.70
C ILE A 486 12.76 -18.48 -5.07
N ASP A 487 13.64 -17.84 -5.84
CA ASP A 487 14.06 -18.35 -7.16
C ASP A 487 14.85 -19.67 -7.09
N GLN A 488 15.55 -19.92 -5.98
CA GLN A 488 16.33 -21.14 -5.73
C GLN A 488 15.48 -22.29 -5.16
N ASP A 489 14.28 -22.01 -4.65
CA ASP A 489 13.40 -23.05 -4.12
C ASP A 489 12.87 -23.92 -5.26
N THR A 490 13.03 -25.23 -5.13
CA THR A 490 12.73 -26.17 -6.21
C THR A 490 11.24 -26.27 -6.51
N GLU A 491 10.37 -26.16 -5.51
CA GLU A 491 8.92 -26.26 -5.71
C GLU A 491 8.39 -24.97 -6.32
N VAL A 492 8.83 -23.81 -5.82
CA VAL A 492 8.44 -22.51 -6.36
C VAL A 492 8.94 -22.34 -7.80
N SER A 493 10.23 -22.59 -8.04
CA SER A 493 10.82 -22.45 -9.38
C SER A 493 10.14 -23.34 -10.41
N LYS A 494 9.73 -24.55 -10.02
CA LYS A 494 8.94 -25.46 -10.85
C LYS A 494 7.55 -24.88 -11.15
N GLU A 495 6.79 -24.40 -10.16
CA GLU A 495 5.47 -23.79 -10.40
C GLU A 495 5.57 -22.55 -11.30
N ILE A 496 6.48 -21.62 -11.00
CA ILE A 496 6.70 -20.42 -11.83
C ILE A 496 7.07 -20.81 -13.27
N THR A 497 7.98 -21.77 -13.44
CA THR A 497 8.38 -22.24 -14.79
C THR A 497 7.24 -22.91 -15.53
N LEU A 498 6.34 -23.63 -14.85
CA LEU A 498 5.17 -24.26 -15.48
C LEU A 498 4.11 -23.24 -15.87
N TRP A 499 3.89 -22.22 -15.04
CA TRP A 499 2.91 -21.16 -15.29
C TRP A 499 3.39 -20.10 -16.28
N SER A 500 4.69 -19.87 -16.37
CA SER A 500 5.29 -18.98 -17.36
C SER A 500 5.48 -19.65 -18.73
N GLN A 501 4.68 -20.68 -19.06
CA GLN A 501 4.66 -21.34 -20.36
C GLN A 501 3.51 -20.87 -21.23
N ARG A 502 3.80 -20.70 -22.53
CA ARG A 502 2.88 -20.54 -23.67
C ARG A 502 1.43 -20.14 -23.29
N GLY A 503 1.22 -18.85 -23.13
CA GLY A 503 -0.13 -18.27 -23.02
C GLY A 503 -0.50 -17.75 -21.63
N SER A 504 0.36 -17.94 -20.62
CA SER A 504 0.25 -17.30 -19.31
C SER A 504 1.58 -16.69 -18.86
N ASP A 505 1.47 -15.65 -18.05
CA ASP A 505 2.57 -14.96 -17.39
C ASP A 505 2.34 -14.97 -15.88
N VAL A 506 3.40 -15.25 -15.12
CA VAL A 506 3.42 -15.04 -13.67
C VAL A 506 3.77 -13.58 -13.38
N ILE A 507 3.02 -12.96 -12.48
CA ILE A 507 3.26 -11.62 -11.98
C ILE A 507 3.65 -11.75 -10.51
N ARG A 508 4.88 -11.35 -10.18
CA ARG A 508 5.34 -11.24 -8.79
C ARG A 508 4.81 -9.94 -8.18
N GLY A 509 4.13 -10.02 -7.04
CA GLY A 509 3.67 -8.86 -6.29
C GLY A 509 4.80 -8.18 -5.51
N ASN A 510 4.44 -7.22 -4.65
CA ASN A 510 5.43 -6.61 -3.76
C ASN A 510 5.88 -7.62 -2.70
N LEU A 511 7.17 -7.66 -2.40
CA LEU A 511 7.68 -8.44 -1.27
C LEU A 511 7.49 -7.65 0.02
N LEU A 512 6.62 -8.11 0.91
CA LEU A 512 6.31 -7.42 2.15
C LEU A 512 7.19 -7.92 3.29
N VAL A 513 7.82 -7.00 4.02
CA VAL A 513 8.60 -7.31 5.23
C VAL A 513 7.74 -6.93 6.44
N ILE A 514 7.19 -7.93 7.12
CA ILE A 514 6.25 -7.72 8.22
C ILE A 514 6.93 -8.03 9.55
N PRO A 515 7.06 -7.05 10.47
CA PRO A 515 7.55 -7.35 11.81
C PRO A 515 6.47 -8.11 12.59
N ILE A 516 6.91 -9.12 13.35
CA ILE A 516 6.10 -9.82 14.33
C ILE A 516 6.98 -10.01 15.56
N GLU A 517 6.53 -9.52 16.72
CA GLU A 517 7.33 -9.48 17.95
C GLU A 517 8.73 -8.86 17.69
N ASN A 518 9.80 -9.62 17.91
CA ASN A 518 11.19 -9.21 17.68
C ASN A 518 11.78 -9.78 16.38
N SER A 519 10.96 -10.21 15.42
CA SER A 519 11.38 -10.91 14.21
C SER A 519 10.63 -10.41 12.97
N PHE A 520 11.00 -10.92 11.79
CA PHE A 520 10.32 -10.64 10.52
C PHE A 520 9.75 -11.92 9.90
N ILE A 521 8.63 -11.76 9.21
CA ILE A 521 8.15 -12.67 8.17
C ILE A 521 8.15 -11.91 6.85
N TYR A 522 8.45 -12.63 5.76
CA TYR A 522 8.39 -12.09 4.41
C TYR A 522 7.21 -12.72 3.68
N VAL A 523 6.38 -11.89 3.05
CA VAL A 523 5.19 -12.35 2.34
C VAL A 523 5.20 -11.82 0.91
N GLU A 524 5.01 -12.70 -0.07
CA GLU A 524 4.95 -12.32 -1.48
C GLU A 524 3.76 -13.01 -2.16
N PRO A 525 2.83 -12.26 -2.79
CA PRO A 525 1.77 -12.85 -3.59
C PRO A 525 2.22 -13.11 -5.03
N LEU A 526 1.83 -14.25 -5.59
CA LEU A 526 1.97 -14.57 -7.02
C LEU A 526 0.62 -14.52 -7.72
N TYR A 527 0.55 -13.73 -8.79
CA TYR A 527 -0.61 -13.69 -9.66
C TYR A 527 -0.32 -14.40 -10.97
N LEU A 528 -1.35 -15.05 -11.51
CA LEU A 528 -1.34 -15.66 -12.83
C LEU A 528 -2.24 -14.86 -13.76
N ARG A 529 -1.80 -14.63 -14.99
CA ARG A 529 -2.60 -13.96 -16.01
C ARG A 529 -2.38 -14.59 -17.37
N ALA A 530 -3.43 -14.71 -18.18
CA ALA A 530 -3.28 -15.04 -19.60
C ALA A 530 -2.54 -13.92 -20.37
N THR A 531 -1.57 -14.28 -21.21
CA THR A 531 -0.73 -13.33 -21.98
C THR A 531 -1.57 -12.48 -22.94
N GLN A 532 -2.68 -13.03 -23.47
CA GLN A 532 -3.63 -12.30 -24.31
C GLN A 532 -4.87 -11.89 -23.50
N ALA A 533 -4.77 -10.77 -22.77
CA ALA A 533 -5.87 -10.13 -22.06
C ALA A 533 -6.56 -11.00 -20.98
N GLY A 534 -5.77 -11.55 -20.05
CA GLY A 534 -6.30 -12.15 -18.82
C GLY A 534 -6.45 -11.15 -17.67
N MET A 535 -7.29 -11.48 -16.69
CA MET A 535 -7.27 -10.85 -15.37
C MET A 535 -6.16 -11.49 -14.54
N PRO A 536 -5.34 -10.71 -13.81
CA PRO A 536 -4.51 -11.27 -12.76
C PRO A 536 -5.35 -11.94 -11.68
N GLU A 537 -5.11 -13.23 -11.48
CA GLU A 537 -5.69 -14.04 -10.42
C GLU A 537 -4.60 -14.35 -9.39
N LEU A 538 -4.82 -14.07 -8.11
CA LEU A 538 -3.91 -14.48 -7.05
C LEU A 538 -3.98 -16.00 -6.91
N LYS A 539 -2.87 -16.69 -7.17
CA LYS A 539 -2.80 -18.17 -7.14
C LYS A 539 -2.02 -18.72 -5.95
N ARG A 540 -1.01 -17.99 -5.49
CA ARG A 540 -0.18 -18.40 -4.35
C ARG A 540 0.23 -17.23 -3.49
N VAL A 541 0.49 -17.55 -2.23
CA VAL A 541 1.18 -16.70 -1.28
C VAL A 541 2.43 -17.44 -0.81
N LEU A 542 3.60 -16.80 -0.93
CA LEU A 542 4.84 -17.27 -0.34
C LEU A 542 5.02 -16.65 1.03
N VAL A 543 5.48 -17.46 1.98
CA VAL A 543 5.92 -17.02 3.29
C VAL A 543 7.33 -17.52 3.53
N VAL A 544 8.21 -16.61 3.95
CA VAL A 544 9.58 -16.93 4.35
C VAL A 544 9.82 -16.47 5.78
N HIS A 545 10.37 -17.36 6.60
CA HIS A 545 10.85 -17.05 7.94
C HIS A 545 12.10 -17.86 8.26
N GLY A 546 13.20 -17.17 8.59
CA GLY A 546 14.48 -17.81 8.86
C GLY A 546 14.93 -18.67 7.68
N GLU A 547 15.03 -19.98 7.88
CA GLU A 547 15.39 -20.95 6.83
C GLU A 547 14.19 -21.62 6.15
N LYS A 548 12.98 -21.37 6.64
CA LYS A 548 11.77 -22.00 6.12
C LYS A 548 11.14 -21.11 5.06
N LEU A 549 10.80 -21.72 3.94
CA LEU A 549 10.03 -21.12 2.87
C LEU A 549 8.88 -22.06 2.58
N ALA A 550 7.67 -21.53 2.46
CA ALA A 550 6.54 -22.29 1.96
C ALA A 550 5.67 -21.46 1.04
N MET A 551 4.96 -22.17 0.17
CA MET A 551 4.00 -21.62 -0.75
C MET A 551 2.64 -22.28 -0.50
N GLY A 552 1.59 -21.47 -0.36
CA GLY A 552 0.21 -21.89 -0.10
C GLY A 552 -0.76 -21.22 -1.05
N GLU A 553 -1.99 -21.71 -1.15
CA GLU A 553 -3.05 -21.04 -1.91
C GLU A 553 -3.55 -19.79 -1.16
N THR A 554 -3.48 -19.86 0.18
CA THR A 554 -3.78 -18.75 1.08
C THR A 554 -2.58 -18.41 1.96
N LEU A 555 -2.59 -17.21 2.55
CA LEU A 555 -1.61 -16.80 3.55
C LEU A 555 -1.61 -17.75 4.76
N ASP A 556 -2.79 -18.16 5.22
CA ASP A 556 -2.95 -19.06 6.37
C ASP A 556 -2.30 -20.42 6.11
N GLU A 557 -2.51 -21.01 4.92
CA GLU A 557 -1.85 -22.26 4.52
C GLU A 557 -0.33 -22.14 4.42
N ALA A 558 0.16 -21.02 3.87
CA ALA A 558 1.60 -20.78 3.78
C ALA A 558 2.23 -20.62 5.17
N LEU A 559 1.57 -19.90 6.08
CA LEU A 559 1.98 -19.78 7.48
C LEU A 559 1.94 -21.12 8.21
N GLU A 560 0.90 -21.93 8.00
CA GLU A 560 0.83 -23.27 8.58
C GLU A 560 1.95 -24.17 8.07
N LYS A 561 2.35 -24.10 6.80
CA LYS A 561 3.50 -24.88 6.30
C LYS A 561 4.83 -24.41 6.90
N VAL A 562 4.99 -23.12 7.18
CA VAL A 562 6.22 -22.56 7.78
C VAL A 562 6.30 -22.84 9.30
N PHE A 563 5.19 -22.66 10.01
CA PHE A 563 5.14 -22.71 11.49
C PHE A 563 4.47 -23.97 12.03
N GLY A 564 3.45 -24.49 11.34
CA GLY A 564 2.69 -25.68 11.69
C GLY A 564 3.46 -26.97 11.43
N THR A 565 4.35 -27.32 12.38
CA THR A 565 4.59 -28.68 12.95
C THR A 565 6.04 -28.85 13.41
N ASP A 566 6.28 -28.48 14.67
CA ASP A 566 7.25 -29.18 15.54
C ASP A 566 6.53 -30.01 16.63
N THR A 567 5.19 -30.16 16.51
CA THR A 567 4.37 -30.97 17.42
C THR A 567 4.50 -32.47 17.16
N ASN A 568 4.98 -32.89 15.98
CA ASN A 568 5.21 -34.31 15.67
C ASN A 568 6.63 -34.79 16.01
N ARG A 569 7.59 -33.87 16.22
CA ARG A 569 8.94 -34.22 16.68
C ARG A 569 9.05 -34.29 18.20
N ARG A 570 8.37 -33.39 18.94
CA ARG A 570 8.37 -33.42 20.41
C ARG A 570 7.58 -34.59 21.02
N ARG A 571 6.59 -35.15 20.33
CA ARG A 571 5.84 -36.31 20.84
C ARG A 571 6.63 -37.63 20.82
N VAL A 572 7.75 -37.67 20.10
CA VAL A 572 8.66 -38.84 20.06
C VAL A 572 9.72 -38.78 21.17
N GLU A 573 10.01 -37.60 21.73
CA GLU A 573 11.05 -37.44 22.76
C GLU A 573 10.51 -37.33 24.19
N GLU A 574 9.24 -36.93 24.40
CA GLU A 574 8.64 -36.82 25.75
C GLU A 574 7.77 -38.01 26.17
N SER A 575 7.68 -39.10 25.39
CA SER A 575 6.92 -40.31 25.76
C SER A 575 7.71 -41.37 26.53
N ASN A 576 8.94 -41.06 26.96
CA ASN A 576 9.69 -41.87 27.93
C ASN A 576 9.61 -41.23 29.33
N GLY A 577 8.45 -41.31 29.97
CA GLY A 577 8.31 -40.88 31.36
C GLY A 577 6.88 -40.95 31.91
N GLY A 578 6.54 -42.07 32.56
CA GLY A 578 5.58 -42.07 33.66
C GLY A 578 4.15 -42.58 33.40
N GLY A 579 4.00 -43.91 33.28
CA GLY A 579 3.13 -44.74 34.12
C GLY A 579 1.67 -44.33 34.37
N VAL A 580 0.78 -44.51 33.39
CA VAL A 580 -0.64 -44.90 33.60
C VAL A 580 -1.18 -45.86 32.50
N SER A 581 -0.40 -46.29 31.49
CA SER A 581 -0.97 -46.94 30.29
C SER A 581 -0.78 -48.44 30.10
N ASP A 582 -0.18 -49.21 31.02
CA ASP A 582 0.16 -50.63 30.75
C ASP A 582 -1.04 -51.47 30.26
N GLY A 583 -2.23 -51.30 30.87
CA GLY A 583 -3.42 -52.06 30.46
C GLY A 583 -4.02 -51.64 29.10
N LEU A 584 -3.96 -50.34 28.75
CA LEU A 584 -4.49 -49.83 27.49
C LEU A 584 -3.53 -50.13 26.32
N GLN A 585 -2.23 -50.04 26.59
CA GLN A 585 -1.18 -50.29 25.61
C GLN A 585 -1.09 -51.79 25.27
N GLU A 586 -1.28 -52.68 26.26
CA GLU A 586 -1.37 -54.13 26.05
C GLU A 586 -2.63 -54.52 25.26
N LEU A 587 -3.79 -53.90 25.55
CA LEU A 587 -5.02 -54.12 24.78
C LEU A 587 -4.90 -53.59 23.34
N SER A 588 -4.24 -52.44 23.12
CA SER A 588 -3.99 -51.91 21.78
C SER A 588 -3.03 -52.78 20.96
N GLN A 589 -1.97 -53.31 21.57
CA GLN A 589 -1.06 -54.25 20.90
C GLN A 589 -1.74 -55.58 20.58
N THR A 590 -2.59 -56.07 21.48
CA THR A 590 -3.37 -57.30 21.27
C THR A 590 -4.39 -57.12 20.14
N ALA A 591 -5.05 -55.95 20.06
CA ALA A 591 -5.95 -55.63 18.96
C ALA A 591 -5.21 -55.56 17.61
N LEU A 592 -4.04 -54.92 17.56
CA LEU A 592 -3.24 -54.85 16.34
C LEU A 592 -2.82 -56.25 15.86
N LYS A 593 -2.40 -57.10 16.78
CA LYS A 593 -2.02 -58.49 16.48
C LYS A 593 -3.19 -59.30 15.90
N HIS A 594 -4.38 -59.24 16.51
CA HIS A 594 -5.54 -59.94 15.96
C HIS A 594 -5.97 -59.40 14.60
N PHE A 595 -5.78 -58.10 14.34
CA PHE A 595 -6.03 -57.52 13.02
C PHE A 595 -5.03 -58.04 11.97
N GLU A 596 -3.75 -58.09 12.29
CA GLU A 596 -2.70 -58.63 11.41
C GLU A 596 -2.90 -60.13 11.12
N ASP A 597 -3.19 -60.92 12.15
CA ASP A 597 -3.49 -62.36 12.03
C ASP A 597 -4.74 -62.57 11.15
N ALA A 598 -5.78 -61.73 11.30
CA ALA A 598 -6.95 -61.78 10.44
C ALA A 598 -6.61 -61.45 8.97
N GLN A 599 -5.79 -60.43 8.70
CA GLN A 599 -5.35 -60.11 7.33
C GLN A 599 -4.55 -61.27 6.69
N GLU A 600 -3.75 -61.98 7.49
CA GLU A 600 -2.99 -63.13 7.04
C GLU A 600 -3.89 -64.35 6.75
N HIS A 601 -4.90 -64.63 7.59
CA HIS A 601 -5.91 -65.65 7.32
C HIS A 601 -6.74 -65.34 6.07
N LEU A 602 -7.07 -64.06 5.86
CA LEU A 602 -7.77 -63.59 4.66
C LEU A 602 -6.92 -63.79 3.39
N ARG A 603 -5.61 -63.47 3.44
CA ARG A 603 -4.67 -63.72 2.34
C ARG A 603 -4.50 -65.20 2.01
N LYS A 604 -4.60 -66.08 3.01
CA LYS A 604 -4.53 -67.54 2.85
C LYS A 604 -5.87 -68.18 2.46
N GLY A 605 -6.95 -67.39 2.38
CA GLY A 605 -8.29 -67.86 2.00
C GLY A 605 -8.99 -68.70 3.08
N ASP A 606 -8.53 -68.67 4.33
CA ASP A 606 -9.13 -69.40 5.45
C ASP A 606 -10.20 -68.52 6.14
N PHE A 607 -11.40 -68.53 5.57
CA PHE A 607 -12.52 -67.71 6.03
C PHE A 607 -13.04 -68.12 7.43
N GLY A 608 -12.82 -69.38 7.85
CA GLY A 608 -13.21 -69.87 9.18
C GLY A 608 -12.30 -69.32 10.28
N ALA A 609 -10.99 -69.38 10.06
CA ALA A 609 -10.00 -68.79 10.97
C ALA A 609 -10.10 -67.25 10.99
N TYR A 610 -10.36 -66.63 9.82
CA TYR A 610 -10.60 -65.20 9.71
C TYR A 610 -11.78 -64.74 10.59
N GLY A 611 -12.94 -65.39 10.46
CA GLY A 611 -14.14 -65.02 11.23
C GLY A 611 -13.90 -65.14 12.74
N THR A 612 -13.17 -66.17 13.18
CA THR A 612 -12.82 -66.37 14.59
C THR A 612 -11.91 -65.27 15.11
N THR A 613 -10.88 -64.90 14.33
CA THR A 613 -9.89 -63.88 14.71
C THR A 613 -10.48 -62.47 14.74
N ILE A 614 -11.43 -62.18 13.84
CA ILE A 614 -12.18 -60.92 13.84
C ILE A 614 -13.10 -60.80 15.08
N GLU A 615 -13.70 -61.90 15.54
CA GLU A 615 -14.52 -61.86 16.76
C GLU A 615 -13.65 -61.66 18.02
N GLU A 616 -12.46 -62.25 18.06
CA GLU A 616 -11.45 -61.99 19.10
C GLU A 616 -11.01 -60.52 19.10
N LEU A 617 -10.71 -59.95 17.93
CA LEU A 617 -10.42 -58.53 17.76
C LEU A 617 -11.54 -57.65 18.30
N ARG A 618 -12.79 -57.96 17.94
CA ARG A 618 -13.98 -57.21 18.37
C ARG A 618 -14.11 -57.20 19.90
N LYS A 619 -13.87 -58.32 20.59
CA LYS A 619 -13.88 -58.38 22.06
C LYS A 619 -12.82 -57.47 22.69
N VAL A 620 -11.62 -57.39 22.10
CA VAL A 620 -10.54 -56.52 22.59
C VAL A 620 -10.88 -55.05 22.37
N LEU A 621 -11.45 -54.70 21.21
CA LEU A 621 -11.88 -53.33 20.91
C LEU A 621 -13.02 -52.85 21.83
N ILE A 622 -13.95 -53.74 22.19
CA ILE A 622 -15.00 -53.43 23.18
C ILE A 622 -14.39 -53.09 24.54
N LYS A 623 -13.44 -53.91 25.04
CA LYS A 623 -12.71 -53.62 26.28
C LYS A 623 -11.91 -52.31 26.22
N LEU A 624 -11.39 -51.98 25.04
CA LEU A 624 -10.68 -50.71 24.80
C LEU A 624 -11.64 -49.51 24.87
N SER A 625 -12.89 -49.68 24.41
CA SER A 625 -13.92 -48.63 24.45
C SER A 625 -14.54 -48.43 25.84
N GLU A 626 -14.46 -49.42 26.73
CA GLU A 626 -15.02 -49.38 28.08
C GLU A 626 -14.04 -48.87 29.15
N SER A 627 -12.76 -48.64 28.81
CA SER A 627 -11.76 -48.08 29.74
C SER A 627 -11.99 -46.57 29.99
N PRO A 628 -11.99 -46.07 31.24
CA PRO A 628 -12.49 -44.73 31.56
C PRO A 628 -11.60 -43.61 30.99
N LYS A 629 -12.24 -42.60 30.37
CA LYS A 629 -11.60 -41.34 29.95
C LYS A 629 -11.06 -40.58 31.16
N ALA A 630 -9.81 -40.13 31.09
CA ALA A 630 -9.16 -39.34 32.12
C ALA A 630 -9.94 -38.04 32.42
N ASP A 631 -10.15 -37.79 33.71
CA ASP A 631 -10.91 -36.70 34.30
C ASP A 631 -10.11 -35.38 34.17
N THR A 632 -10.58 -34.42 33.38
CA THR A 632 -10.02 -33.06 33.31
C THR A 632 -10.69 -32.17 34.35
N ARG A 633 -10.14 -32.11 35.57
CA ARG A 633 -10.46 -31.04 36.54
C ARG A 633 -9.22 -30.21 36.83
N SER A 634 -9.29 -28.93 36.46
CA SER A 634 -8.38 -27.86 36.89
C SER A 634 -8.42 -27.68 38.41
N PRO A 635 -7.30 -27.35 39.07
CA PRO A 635 -7.34 -26.72 40.38
C PRO A 635 -7.30 -25.19 40.23
N ALA A 636 -8.21 -24.52 40.92
CA ALA A 636 -8.09 -23.13 41.37
C ALA A 636 -8.05 -23.15 42.92
N PRO A 637 -7.56 -22.11 43.62
CA PRO A 637 -7.09 -20.81 43.13
C PRO A 637 -5.57 -20.63 43.11
#